data_AF-A0A3D1PQL6-F1
#
_entry.id   AF-A0A3D1PQL6-F1
#
_cell.length_a   1.000
_cell.length_b   1.000
_cell.length_c   1.000
_cell.angle_alpha   90.00
_cell.angle_beta   90.00
_cell.angle_gamma   90.00
#
_symmetry.space_group_name_H-M   'P 1'
#
loop_
_entity.id
_entity.type
_entity.pdbx_description
1 polymer ?
#
loop_
_entity_poly.entity_id
_entity_poly.type
_entity_poly.pdbx_seq_one_letter_code
_entity_poly.pdbx_strand_id
1 'polypeptide(L)'
;MEEKQRKELIKKIIEEQDIVALYTYDGFNKSLGIMQEYSKGILYSGLKKFILQNSEMLKKFTTKNLYTLLASTYDESEKQMINEQIAERLKKEEFFCEDIDSEVFLHPIHTYDSYGKIDKDVRNKINIELEKQLKELGKEYEIIDKNIKNYPDAANFLKYYKDGIFNNDKIAMINKFIEKDSKALEYMNFGIFKDNIFEIGSEFCEYISKFPTISYQLIFLEEKSPEIFKKISERFKNYNDIKENLDEIEVLITYCARNAFDLKEKNIKIEDFLECAYRNSNEFKLINVECGEDYKKRLNQELDKQYTNAKDIKEKLNIYMNKKYSLSLSGAKDLLKDFGTDIENLELSEETKKLFLELGEIVNLEDEKEIDRLFKENEMTYSTIQVKKIKNEIAKECAKDFSKEFNNTDEKIKNKIKNNENVANIEYKGKKIPCVKLKENFNLLVHSTDAEFVNTKNSVENFAEDWSSGKDKKNHIISTTYINQDFLGMAPVAKNGVRYAFSNLEKSKLKLMGVTDLNTYSNSFAYDSVKRQYMSSKTLVYNSRRVYSEFGIEREGTIPDYVVICDDDLPEVIENSYKAASQFEIPIIYINKAEIEKEQIKNLEDMLGKFRNTKDTEVLHKLINTYETNMAGWLLNRSDEIQDDKSHTANVDNTRFKEDFKQIQSQIEDTVKEYFKESKENKISDNKISEVISILLDEIELYEGCEETKPISKTRVSFNVQELLQEANKTLDDIGKSELKVDLDAKMTSKQYKKKIQEFVKNALNGEELITTEYKNDTEKIINTLKEKSKFQETQKN
;
A
#
# COMPACT_ATOMS: atom_id res chain seq x y z
N MET A 1 -20.56 22.71 -28.84
CA MET A 1 -19.23 23.02 -29.40
C MET A 1 -19.42 23.62 -30.78
N GLU A 2 -18.74 24.73 -31.10
CA GLU A 2 -18.80 25.36 -32.42
C GLU A 2 -18.20 24.44 -33.51
N GLU A 3 -18.65 24.56 -34.76
CA GLU A 3 -18.23 23.65 -35.84
C GLU A 3 -16.71 23.68 -36.09
N LYS A 4 -16.08 24.85 -35.98
CA LYS A 4 -14.62 25.01 -36.11
C LYS A 4 -13.87 24.24 -35.02
N GLN A 5 -14.26 24.43 -33.76
CA GLN A 5 -13.70 23.72 -32.61
C GLN A 5 -13.89 22.21 -32.74
N ARG A 6 -15.05 21.76 -33.23
CA ARG A 6 -15.32 20.35 -33.50
C ARG A 6 -14.35 19.75 -34.53
N LYS A 7 -14.08 20.47 -35.62
CA LYS A 7 -13.15 20.00 -36.67
C LYS A 7 -11.70 19.95 -36.19
N GLU A 8 -11.26 20.95 -35.43
CA GLU A 8 -9.92 20.97 -34.81
C GLU A 8 -9.75 19.80 -33.84
N LEU A 9 -10.76 19.54 -33.01
CA LEU A 9 -10.77 18.41 -32.10
C LEU A 9 -10.72 17.06 -32.83
N ILE A 10 -11.53 16.88 -33.87
CA ILE A 10 -11.54 15.66 -34.69
C ILE A 10 -10.13 15.40 -35.25
N LYS A 11 -9.47 16.45 -35.79
CA LYS A 11 -8.11 16.34 -36.30
C LYS A 11 -7.13 15.90 -35.20
N LYS A 12 -7.20 16.52 -34.03
CA LYS A 12 -6.35 16.19 -32.87
C LYS A 12 -6.54 14.72 -32.43
N ILE A 13 -7.80 14.27 -32.28
CA ILE A 13 -8.11 12.87 -31.90
C ILE A 13 -7.54 11.87 -32.90
N ILE A 14 -7.60 12.15 -34.20
CA ILE A 14 -7.06 11.26 -35.23
C ILE A 14 -5.52 11.21 -35.18
N GLU A 15 -4.88 12.35 -34.94
CA GLU A 15 -3.42 12.46 -34.81
C GLU A 15 -2.92 11.71 -33.56
N GLU A 16 -3.68 11.79 -32.47
CA GLU A 16 -3.35 11.22 -31.16
C GLU A 16 -4.13 9.92 -30.86
N GLN A 17 -4.59 9.22 -31.89
CA GLN A 17 -5.52 8.09 -31.74
C GLN A 17 -5.04 6.96 -30.82
N ASP A 18 -3.73 6.71 -30.75
CA ASP A 18 -3.13 5.66 -29.90
C ASP A 18 -3.40 5.95 -28.40
N ILE A 19 -3.12 7.18 -27.96
CA ILE A 19 -3.35 7.58 -26.58
C ILE A 19 -4.85 7.75 -26.27
N VAL A 20 -5.63 8.21 -27.25
CA VAL A 20 -7.09 8.32 -27.11
C VAL A 20 -7.71 6.94 -26.94
N ALA A 21 -7.30 5.95 -27.74
CA ALA A 21 -7.83 4.58 -27.64
C ALA A 21 -7.55 3.98 -26.26
N LEU A 22 -6.32 4.15 -25.74
CA LEU A 22 -5.96 3.74 -24.38
C LEU A 22 -6.92 4.32 -23.34
N TYR A 23 -7.14 5.65 -23.33
CA TYR A 23 -7.98 6.30 -22.32
C TYR A 23 -9.48 6.09 -22.49
N THR A 24 -9.94 5.76 -23.70
CA THR A 24 -11.35 5.38 -23.92
C THR A 24 -11.68 4.00 -23.39
N TYR A 25 -10.70 3.11 -23.30
CA TYR A 25 -10.88 1.78 -22.74
C TYR A 25 -10.71 1.80 -21.23
N ASP A 26 -9.60 2.37 -20.76
CA ASP A 26 -9.13 2.06 -19.42
C ASP A 26 -10.04 2.66 -18.36
N GLY A 27 -10.62 3.85 -18.47
CA GLY A 27 -11.38 4.42 -17.34
C GLY A 27 -10.52 4.70 -16.09
N PHE A 28 -9.35 4.05 -15.94
CA PHE A 28 -8.47 4.16 -14.78
C PHE A 28 -7.83 5.51 -14.77
N ASN A 29 -8.50 6.35 -14.01
CA ASN A 29 -7.92 7.43 -13.28
C ASN A 29 -7.14 6.90 -12.06
N LYS A 30 -6.04 6.15 -12.26
CA LYS A 30 -4.74 6.61 -11.67
C LYS A 30 -4.37 7.90 -12.42
N SER A 31 -5.27 8.86 -12.33
CA SER A 31 -5.13 10.17 -12.92
C SER A 31 -3.93 10.71 -12.20
N LEU A 32 -2.93 11.10 -12.98
CA LEU A 32 -2.06 12.13 -12.50
C LEU A 32 -2.86 13.45 -12.65
N GLY A 33 -3.94 13.65 -11.88
CA GLY A 33 -4.68 14.92 -11.77
C GLY A 33 -6.07 14.96 -12.41
N ILE A 34 -7.12 15.00 -11.57
CA ILE A 34 -8.48 15.60 -11.71
C ILE A 34 -9.04 15.87 -13.13
N MET A 35 -10.21 15.29 -13.46
CA MET A 35 -11.15 15.72 -14.52
C MET A 35 -10.48 16.38 -15.74
N GLN A 36 -9.45 15.75 -16.30
CA GLN A 36 -8.80 16.31 -17.47
C GLN A 36 -9.77 16.18 -18.64
N GLU A 37 -10.19 17.33 -19.12
CA GLU A 37 -10.82 17.44 -20.40
C GLU A 37 -9.73 17.21 -21.45
N TYR A 38 -9.89 16.25 -22.36
CA TYR A 38 -8.95 16.08 -23.49
C TYR A 38 -8.93 17.35 -24.37
N SER A 39 -10.07 18.04 -24.40
CA SER A 39 -10.25 19.38 -24.94
C SER A 39 -11.38 20.07 -24.20
N LYS A 40 -11.39 21.41 -24.18
CA LYS A 40 -12.38 22.22 -23.47
C LYS A 40 -13.82 21.66 -23.60
N GLY A 41 -14.37 21.13 -22.52
CA GLY A 41 -15.71 20.58 -22.39
C GLY A 41 -15.90 19.07 -22.68
N ILE A 42 -14.84 18.29 -22.93
CA ILE A 42 -14.94 16.84 -23.16
C ILE A 42 -14.05 16.07 -22.19
N LEU A 43 -14.70 15.44 -21.21
CA LEU A 43 -14.09 14.48 -20.31
C LEU A 43 -13.60 13.25 -21.07
N TYR A 44 -12.54 12.61 -20.61
CA TYR A 44 -12.06 11.33 -21.15
C TYR A 44 -13.17 10.26 -21.23
N SER A 45 -14.04 10.17 -20.22
CA SER A 45 -15.21 9.27 -20.23
C SER A 45 -16.22 9.57 -21.35
N GLY A 46 -16.23 10.79 -21.87
CA GLY A 46 -17.03 11.22 -23.01
C GLY A 46 -16.38 10.97 -24.37
N LEU A 47 -15.07 10.65 -24.42
CA LEU A 47 -14.34 10.49 -25.69
C LEU A 47 -14.87 9.34 -26.53
N LYS A 48 -15.16 8.18 -25.92
CA LYS A 48 -15.68 7.02 -26.66
C LYS A 48 -16.98 7.37 -27.38
N LYS A 49 -17.92 7.96 -26.66
CA LYS A 49 -19.19 8.42 -27.22
C LYS A 49 -18.98 9.45 -28.33
N PHE A 50 -18.06 10.39 -28.13
CA PHE A 50 -17.69 11.35 -29.15
C PHE A 50 -17.13 10.66 -30.40
N ILE A 51 -16.24 9.67 -30.26
CA ILE A 51 -15.68 8.92 -31.39
C ILE A 51 -16.77 8.20 -32.19
N LEU A 52 -17.65 7.47 -31.50
CA LEU A 52 -18.71 6.69 -32.13
C LEU A 52 -19.76 7.57 -32.84
N GLN A 53 -20.00 8.79 -32.36
CA GLN A 53 -20.92 9.74 -33.01
C GLN A 53 -20.35 10.43 -34.26
N ASN A 54 -19.07 10.21 -34.58
CA ASN A 54 -18.36 10.91 -35.65
C ASN A 54 -17.73 9.89 -36.62
N SER A 55 -18.53 9.44 -37.60
CA SER A 55 -18.11 8.40 -38.56
C SER A 55 -16.86 8.72 -39.39
N GLU A 56 -16.50 10.00 -39.56
CA GLU A 56 -15.24 10.39 -40.20
C GLU A 56 -14.01 9.97 -39.38
N MET A 57 -14.10 10.01 -38.05
CA MET A 57 -13.01 9.60 -37.17
C MET A 57 -12.80 8.10 -37.24
N LEU A 58 -13.87 7.30 -37.11
CA LEU A 58 -13.79 5.84 -37.17
C LEU A 58 -13.13 5.34 -38.46
N LYS A 59 -13.41 6.00 -39.61
CA LYS A 59 -12.77 5.69 -40.90
C LYS A 59 -11.26 5.94 -40.93
N LYS A 60 -10.76 6.79 -40.05
CA LYS A 60 -9.35 7.22 -39.98
C LYS A 60 -8.56 6.53 -38.87
N PHE A 61 -9.22 5.83 -37.95
CA PHE A 61 -8.54 5.02 -36.94
C PHE A 61 -7.85 3.80 -37.56
N THR A 62 -6.75 3.37 -36.96
CA THR A 62 -6.03 2.13 -37.29
C THR A 62 -6.79 0.92 -36.76
N THR A 63 -6.52 -0.27 -37.31
CA THR A 63 -7.09 -1.55 -36.86
C THR A 63 -6.80 -1.78 -35.39
N LYS A 64 -5.58 -1.46 -34.92
CA LYS A 64 -5.19 -1.50 -33.51
C LYS A 64 -6.14 -0.68 -32.62
N ASN A 65 -6.36 0.59 -32.97
CA ASN A 65 -7.19 1.49 -32.14
C ASN A 65 -8.69 1.17 -32.24
N LEU A 66 -9.15 0.71 -33.41
CA LEU A 66 -10.50 0.18 -33.57
C LEU A 66 -10.72 -1.08 -32.72
N TYR A 67 -9.74 -1.98 -32.65
CA TYR A 67 -9.81 -3.18 -31.83
C TYR A 67 -9.84 -2.86 -30.33
N THR A 68 -9.04 -1.90 -29.86
CA THR A 68 -9.13 -1.38 -28.49
C THR A 68 -10.52 -0.80 -28.19
N LEU A 69 -11.10 -0.01 -29.09
CA LEU A 69 -12.48 0.48 -28.93
C LEU A 69 -13.50 -0.68 -28.88
N LEU A 70 -13.34 -1.69 -29.73
CA LEU A 70 -14.21 -2.87 -29.75
C LEU A 70 -14.14 -3.64 -28.43
N ALA A 71 -12.95 -3.79 -27.85
CA ALA A 71 -12.73 -4.53 -26.62
C ALA A 71 -13.57 -3.96 -25.44
N SER A 72 -13.75 -2.64 -25.35
CA SER A 72 -14.62 -2.02 -24.30
C SER A 72 -16.09 -1.90 -24.69
N THR A 73 -16.48 -2.36 -25.88
CA THR A 73 -17.84 -2.17 -26.42
C THR A 73 -18.73 -3.36 -26.10
N TYR A 74 -19.92 -3.06 -25.57
CA TYR A 74 -20.95 -4.04 -25.20
C TYR A 74 -22.23 -3.90 -26.02
N ASP A 75 -22.55 -2.70 -26.49
CA ASP A 75 -23.70 -2.46 -27.38
C ASP A 75 -23.48 -3.10 -28.75
N GLU A 76 -24.46 -3.86 -29.23
CA GLU A 76 -24.35 -4.60 -30.48
C GLU A 76 -24.29 -3.70 -31.72
N SER A 77 -24.98 -2.55 -31.71
CA SER A 77 -24.94 -1.60 -32.83
C SER A 77 -23.59 -0.91 -32.94
N GLU A 78 -23.00 -0.54 -31.81
CA GLU A 78 -21.65 0.01 -31.75
C GLU A 78 -20.60 -1.03 -32.15
N LYS A 79 -20.74 -2.30 -31.70
CA LYS A 79 -19.86 -3.41 -32.12
C LYS A 79 -19.91 -3.60 -33.63
N GLN A 80 -21.10 -3.68 -34.22
CA GLN A 80 -21.27 -3.84 -35.66
C GLN A 80 -20.58 -2.70 -36.42
N MET A 81 -20.79 -1.44 -36.00
CA MET A 81 -20.17 -0.29 -36.63
C MET A 81 -18.63 -0.35 -36.58
N ILE A 82 -18.03 -0.75 -35.45
CA ILE A 82 -16.59 -0.88 -35.31
C ILE A 82 -16.06 -2.05 -36.16
N ASN A 83 -16.74 -3.21 -36.14
CA ASN A 83 -16.36 -4.39 -36.92
C ASN A 83 -16.37 -4.13 -38.44
N GLU A 84 -17.34 -3.37 -38.95
CA GLU A 84 -17.37 -2.93 -40.35
C GLU A 84 -16.12 -2.12 -40.73
N GLN A 85 -15.64 -1.25 -39.83
CA GLN A 85 -14.40 -0.49 -40.06
C GLN A 85 -13.16 -1.38 -39.99
N ILE A 86 -13.08 -2.31 -39.03
CA ILE A 86 -11.98 -3.29 -38.94
C ILE A 86 -11.90 -4.10 -40.23
N ALA A 87 -13.03 -4.62 -40.73
CA ALA A 87 -13.08 -5.41 -41.96
C ALA A 87 -12.61 -4.62 -43.20
N GLU A 88 -12.95 -3.32 -43.27
CA GLU A 88 -12.50 -2.44 -44.36
C GLU A 88 -11.00 -2.12 -44.26
N ARG A 89 -10.49 -1.90 -43.04
CA ARG A 89 -9.07 -1.62 -42.79
C ARG A 89 -8.18 -2.81 -43.13
N LEU A 90 -8.57 -4.02 -42.74
CA LEU A 90 -7.82 -5.26 -43.01
C LEU A 90 -7.66 -5.60 -44.51
N LYS A 91 -8.32 -4.87 -45.40
CA LYS A 91 -8.05 -4.94 -46.86
C LYS A 91 -6.76 -4.22 -47.26
N LYS A 92 -6.21 -3.36 -46.39
CA LYS A 92 -5.10 -2.44 -46.67
C LYS A 92 -3.98 -2.53 -45.65
N GLU A 93 -4.25 -2.98 -44.44
CA GLU A 93 -3.27 -3.14 -43.37
C GLU A 93 -3.40 -4.52 -42.71
N GLU A 94 -2.30 -4.99 -42.12
CA GLU A 94 -2.29 -6.25 -41.36
C GLU A 94 -2.93 -6.07 -39.98
N PHE A 95 -3.47 -7.15 -39.42
CA PHE A 95 -3.95 -7.14 -38.05
C PHE A 95 -2.77 -6.99 -37.09
N PHE A 96 -2.84 -6.00 -36.21
CA PHE A 96 -1.83 -5.74 -35.19
C PHE A 96 -2.50 -5.14 -33.96
N CYS A 97 -2.05 -5.57 -32.79
CA CYS A 97 -2.42 -4.99 -31.50
C CYS A 97 -1.22 -5.05 -30.55
N GLU A 98 -1.22 -4.14 -29.59
CA GLU A 98 -0.38 -4.19 -28.40
C GLU A 98 -1.32 -4.27 -27.22
N ASP A 99 -1.09 -5.21 -26.33
CA ASP A 99 -2.00 -5.45 -25.23
C ASP A 99 -1.87 -4.35 -24.18
N ILE A 100 -2.97 -4.16 -23.46
CA ILE A 100 -3.15 -3.21 -22.38
C ILE A 100 -3.94 -3.94 -21.28
N ASP A 101 -3.79 -3.52 -20.03
CA ASP A 101 -4.56 -4.05 -18.90
C ASP A 101 -5.74 -3.15 -18.54
N SER A 102 -6.81 -3.74 -17.99
CA SER A 102 -8.03 -3.08 -17.54
C SER A 102 -8.03 -2.75 -16.03
N GLU A 103 -8.81 -1.76 -15.60
CA GLU A 103 -8.84 -1.23 -14.22
C GLU A 103 -8.97 -2.28 -13.11
N VAL A 104 -9.87 -3.25 -13.31
CA VAL A 104 -10.32 -4.11 -12.22
C VAL A 104 -9.45 -5.36 -12.26
N PHE A 105 -8.50 -5.42 -11.33
CA PHE A 105 -7.51 -6.50 -11.15
C PHE A 105 -6.39 -6.59 -12.21
N LEU A 106 -6.24 -5.58 -13.09
CA LEU A 106 -5.17 -5.48 -14.10
C LEU A 106 -5.15 -6.70 -15.04
N HIS A 107 -6.35 -7.08 -15.48
CA HIS A 107 -6.53 -8.12 -16.47
C HIS A 107 -6.22 -7.58 -17.87
N PRO A 108 -5.43 -8.32 -18.68
CA PRO A 108 -5.18 -7.98 -20.07
C PRO A 108 -6.50 -7.83 -20.85
N ILE A 109 -6.50 -6.97 -21.85
CA ILE A 109 -7.72 -6.51 -22.52
C ILE A 109 -7.92 -7.26 -23.83
N HIS A 110 -6.85 -7.56 -24.57
CA HIS A 110 -6.91 -8.24 -25.85
C HIS A 110 -6.90 -9.77 -25.69
N THR A 111 -7.60 -10.27 -24.65
CA THR A 111 -7.80 -11.69 -24.39
C THR A 111 -8.59 -12.38 -25.49
N TYR A 112 -8.64 -13.71 -25.43
CA TYR A 112 -9.50 -14.52 -26.31
C TYR A 112 -10.96 -14.01 -26.35
N ASP A 113 -11.48 -13.50 -25.23
CA ASP A 113 -12.84 -12.97 -25.14
C ASP A 113 -13.04 -11.69 -25.96
N SER A 114 -12.09 -10.74 -25.87
CA SER A 114 -12.12 -9.52 -26.68
C SER A 114 -11.87 -9.80 -28.15
N TYR A 115 -10.94 -10.71 -28.46
CA TYR A 115 -10.73 -11.19 -29.83
C TYR A 115 -12.02 -11.81 -30.37
N GLY A 116 -12.74 -12.52 -29.51
CA GLY A 116 -14.09 -13.06 -29.72
C GLY A 116 -15.17 -12.04 -30.07
N LYS A 117 -14.92 -10.73 -29.95
CA LYS A 117 -15.85 -9.67 -30.41
C LYS A 117 -15.67 -9.29 -31.88
N ILE A 118 -14.54 -9.63 -32.51
CA ILE A 118 -14.33 -9.42 -33.94
C ILE A 118 -15.24 -10.37 -34.72
N ASP A 119 -15.90 -9.93 -35.79
CA ASP A 119 -16.78 -10.80 -36.58
C ASP A 119 -16.09 -12.09 -37.03
N LYS A 120 -16.81 -13.22 -36.95
CA LYS A 120 -16.25 -14.57 -37.20
C LYS A 120 -15.54 -14.69 -38.54
N ASP A 121 -16.11 -14.13 -39.61
CA ASP A 121 -15.52 -14.19 -40.95
C ASP A 121 -14.24 -13.36 -41.07
N VAL A 122 -14.15 -12.25 -40.33
CA VAL A 122 -12.96 -11.42 -40.24
C VAL A 122 -11.88 -12.16 -39.46
N ARG A 123 -12.21 -12.73 -38.29
CA ARG A 123 -11.28 -13.55 -37.49
C ARG A 123 -10.71 -14.72 -38.28
N ASN A 124 -11.54 -15.45 -39.02
CA ASN A 124 -11.06 -16.59 -39.81
C ASN A 124 -9.99 -16.16 -40.82
N LYS A 125 -10.13 -14.99 -41.44
CA LYS A 125 -9.12 -14.45 -42.37
C LYS A 125 -7.83 -14.08 -41.64
N ILE A 126 -7.95 -13.41 -40.49
CA ILE A 126 -6.80 -13.06 -39.64
C ILE A 126 -6.06 -14.34 -39.22
N ASN A 127 -6.78 -15.32 -38.67
CA ASN A 127 -6.20 -16.58 -38.17
C ASN A 127 -5.42 -17.33 -39.26
N ILE A 128 -6.01 -17.50 -40.45
CA ILE A 128 -5.35 -18.18 -41.58
C ILE A 128 -4.06 -17.48 -41.97
N GLU A 129 -4.07 -16.15 -42.02
CA GLU A 129 -2.91 -15.37 -42.40
C GLU A 129 -1.80 -15.41 -41.33
N LEU A 130 -2.15 -15.28 -40.04
CA LEU A 130 -1.20 -15.39 -38.94
C LEU A 130 -0.57 -16.79 -38.87
N GLU A 131 -1.36 -17.87 -38.99
CA GLU A 131 -0.85 -19.25 -39.00
C GLU A 131 0.09 -19.52 -40.17
N LYS A 132 -0.18 -18.92 -41.33
CA LYS A 132 0.70 -19.01 -42.48
C LYS A 132 2.05 -18.34 -42.19
N GLN A 133 2.02 -17.13 -41.63
CA GLN A 133 3.24 -16.37 -41.32
C GLN A 133 4.09 -17.03 -40.22
N LEU A 134 3.46 -17.59 -39.18
CA LEU A 134 4.17 -18.34 -38.14
C LEU A 134 4.92 -19.57 -38.70
N LYS A 135 4.33 -20.27 -39.66
CA LYS A 135 4.98 -21.42 -40.34
C LYS A 135 6.18 -21.03 -41.20
N GLU A 136 6.29 -19.77 -41.58
CA GLU A 136 7.40 -19.23 -42.37
C GLU A 136 8.57 -18.74 -41.50
N LEU A 137 8.46 -18.84 -40.17
CA LEU A 137 9.53 -18.48 -39.24
C LEU A 137 10.75 -19.42 -39.38
N GLY A 138 11.95 -18.85 -39.17
CA GLY A 138 13.21 -19.59 -39.11
C GLY A 138 13.27 -20.57 -37.92
N LYS A 139 14.18 -21.55 -38.00
CA LYS A 139 14.35 -22.57 -36.94
C LYS A 139 14.70 -21.96 -35.58
N GLU A 140 15.37 -20.83 -35.58
CA GLU A 140 15.74 -20.07 -34.39
C GLU A 140 14.54 -19.56 -33.58
N TYR A 141 13.34 -19.51 -34.16
CA TYR A 141 12.10 -19.10 -33.48
C TYR A 141 11.21 -20.26 -33.04
N GLU A 142 11.64 -21.52 -33.18
CA GLU A 142 10.82 -22.70 -32.93
C GLU A 142 10.25 -22.77 -31.49
N ILE A 143 11.02 -22.32 -30.50
CA ILE A 143 10.58 -22.27 -29.09
C ILE A 143 9.49 -21.19 -28.92
N ILE A 144 9.68 -20.02 -29.54
CA ILE A 144 8.74 -18.91 -29.47
C ILE A 144 7.40 -19.29 -30.14
N ASP A 145 7.44 -19.84 -31.35
CA ASP A 145 6.26 -20.29 -32.09
C ASP A 145 5.41 -21.29 -31.27
N LYS A 146 6.05 -22.28 -30.63
CA LYS A 146 5.36 -23.26 -29.79
C LYS A 146 4.71 -22.67 -28.54
N ASN A 147 5.18 -21.51 -28.07
CA ASN A 147 4.75 -20.90 -26.82
C ASN A 147 3.81 -19.71 -26.99
N ILE A 148 3.64 -19.19 -28.20
CA ILE A 148 2.56 -18.24 -28.52
C ILE A 148 1.22 -19.00 -28.53
N LYS A 149 0.30 -18.63 -27.63
CA LYS A 149 -0.98 -19.35 -27.43
C LYS A 149 -2.19 -18.66 -28.06
N ASN A 150 -2.12 -17.35 -28.30
CA ASN A 150 -3.25 -16.56 -28.76
C ASN A 150 -2.90 -15.77 -30.04
N TYR A 151 -3.90 -15.55 -30.89
CA TYR A 151 -3.73 -14.78 -32.14
C TYR A 151 -3.31 -13.31 -31.92
N PRO A 152 -3.80 -12.58 -30.89
CA PRO A 152 -3.28 -11.25 -30.56
C PRO A 152 -1.76 -11.23 -30.31
N ASP A 153 -1.26 -12.17 -29.51
CA ASP A 153 0.18 -12.32 -29.22
C ASP A 153 0.97 -12.65 -30.49
N ALA A 154 0.43 -13.53 -31.34
CA ALA A 154 1.03 -13.87 -32.64
C ALA A 154 1.14 -12.64 -33.56
N ALA A 155 0.08 -11.84 -33.64
CA ALA A 155 0.06 -10.62 -34.44
C ALA A 155 1.07 -9.58 -33.93
N ASN A 156 1.19 -9.43 -32.60
CA ASN A 156 2.17 -8.55 -31.98
C ASN A 156 3.60 -9.00 -32.30
N PHE A 157 3.91 -10.28 -32.07
CA PHE A 157 5.22 -10.86 -32.36
C PHE A 157 5.60 -10.70 -33.85
N LEU A 158 4.70 -11.09 -34.76
CA LEU A 158 4.95 -11.06 -36.20
C LEU A 158 5.18 -9.65 -36.74
N LYS A 159 4.52 -8.63 -36.17
CA LYS A 159 4.79 -7.23 -36.52
C LYS A 159 6.26 -6.89 -36.28
N TYR A 160 6.76 -7.18 -35.09
CA TYR A 160 8.12 -6.84 -34.70
C TYR A 160 9.19 -7.75 -35.33
N TYR A 161 8.82 -8.99 -35.66
CA TYR A 161 9.64 -9.86 -36.50
C TYR A 161 9.87 -9.27 -37.89
N LYS A 162 8.81 -8.80 -38.55
CA LYS A 162 8.90 -8.16 -39.87
C LYS A 162 9.64 -6.83 -39.85
N ASP A 163 9.57 -6.11 -38.73
CA ASP A 163 10.35 -4.88 -38.50
C ASP A 163 11.84 -5.16 -38.27
N GLY A 164 12.26 -6.42 -38.18
CA GLY A 164 13.66 -6.82 -38.02
C GLY A 164 14.23 -6.55 -36.63
N ILE A 165 13.37 -6.48 -35.61
CA ILE A 165 13.78 -6.09 -34.25
C ILE A 165 14.59 -7.19 -33.55
N PHE A 166 14.33 -8.47 -33.85
CA PHE A 166 14.93 -9.59 -33.12
C PHE A 166 16.32 -9.96 -33.66
N ASN A 167 17.30 -9.94 -32.77
CA ASN A 167 18.63 -10.51 -32.97
C ASN A 167 18.81 -11.71 -32.02
N ASN A 168 19.95 -12.40 -32.13
CA ASN A 168 20.22 -13.60 -31.32
C ASN A 168 20.13 -13.35 -29.81
N ASP A 169 20.56 -12.18 -29.33
CA ASP A 169 20.54 -11.84 -27.90
C ASP A 169 19.10 -11.67 -27.39
N LYS A 170 18.25 -11.00 -28.18
CA LYS A 170 16.83 -10.81 -27.86
C LYS A 170 16.06 -12.13 -27.90
N ILE A 171 16.34 -12.98 -28.90
CA ILE A 171 15.73 -14.32 -28.98
C ILE A 171 16.15 -15.18 -27.78
N ALA A 172 17.44 -15.16 -27.42
CA ALA A 172 17.94 -15.88 -26.24
C ALA A 172 17.25 -15.41 -24.96
N MET A 173 17.00 -14.11 -24.83
CA MET A 173 16.28 -13.55 -23.70
C MET A 173 14.81 -13.97 -23.65
N ILE A 174 14.10 -13.94 -24.78
CA ILE A 174 12.72 -14.44 -24.88
C ILE A 174 12.67 -15.94 -24.50
N ASN A 175 13.62 -16.75 -24.99
CA ASN A 175 13.70 -18.16 -24.63
C ASN A 175 13.93 -18.36 -23.13
N LYS A 176 14.76 -17.52 -22.49
CA LYS A 176 14.96 -17.52 -21.04
C LYS A 176 13.66 -17.19 -20.29
N PHE A 177 12.84 -16.29 -20.81
CA PHE A 177 11.51 -16.02 -20.23
C PHE A 177 10.63 -17.26 -20.30
N ILE A 178 10.62 -17.95 -21.44
CA ILE A 178 9.86 -19.19 -21.66
C ILE A 178 10.33 -20.33 -20.74
N GLU A 179 11.63 -20.44 -20.52
CA GLU A 179 12.22 -21.43 -19.60
C GLU A 179 11.79 -21.20 -18.15
N LYS A 180 11.72 -19.93 -17.71
CA LYS A 180 11.19 -19.56 -16.40
C LYS A 180 9.68 -19.77 -16.33
N ASP A 181 8.97 -19.46 -17.41
CA ASP A 181 7.51 -19.54 -17.49
C ASP A 181 7.05 -19.85 -18.92
N SER A 182 6.44 -21.02 -19.11
CA SER A 182 5.90 -21.44 -20.41
C SER A 182 4.81 -20.51 -20.98
N LYS A 183 4.23 -19.64 -20.15
CA LYS A 183 3.23 -18.63 -20.51
C LYS A 183 3.79 -17.21 -20.59
N ALA A 184 5.10 -17.02 -20.49
CA ALA A 184 5.70 -15.68 -20.43
C ALA A 184 5.37 -14.77 -21.63
N LEU A 185 4.95 -15.34 -22.76
CA LEU A 185 4.59 -14.60 -23.97
C LEU A 185 3.12 -14.16 -24.02
N GLU A 186 2.26 -14.66 -23.11
CA GLU A 186 0.86 -14.25 -23.06
C GLU A 186 0.79 -12.75 -22.75
N TYR A 187 0.16 -11.97 -23.63
CA TYR A 187 -0.09 -10.54 -23.48
C TYR A 187 1.17 -9.66 -23.46
N MET A 188 2.32 -10.20 -23.86
CA MET A 188 3.58 -9.46 -23.93
C MET A 188 3.56 -8.47 -25.11
N ASN A 189 3.99 -7.25 -24.85
CA ASN A 189 4.27 -6.27 -25.90
C ASN A 189 5.72 -6.43 -26.39
N PHE A 190 5.92 -7.11 -27.52
CA PHE A 190 7.24 -7.39 -28.08
C PHE A 190 8.01 -6.13 -28.57
N GLY A 191 7.34 -4.97 -28.63
CA GLY A 191 7.99 -3.70 -28.93
C GLY A 191 9.04 -3.28 -27.90
N ILE A 192 9.01 -3.85 -26.69
CA ILE A 192 10.05 -3.64 -25.66
C ILE A 192 11.44 -4.11 -26.12
N PHE A 193 11.52 -4.93 -27.17
CA PHE A 193 12.79 -5.41 -27.73
C PHE A 193 13.39 -4.46 -28.78
N LYS A 194 12.78 -3.30 -29.06
CA LYS A 194 13.44 -2.26 -29.87
C LYS A 194 14.78 -1.85 -29.25
N ASP A 195 15.79 -1.55 -30.07
CA ASP A 195 17.16 -1.30 -29.60
C ASP A 195 17.22 -0.24 -28.49
N ASN A 196 16.55 0.90 -28.68
CA ASN A 196 16.52 2.01 -27.73
C ASN A 196 15.95 1.62 -26.34
N ILE A 197 15.00 0.68 -26.29
CA ILE A 197 14.41 0.17 -25.04
C ILE A 197 15.28 -0.95 -24.47
N PHE A 198 15.71 -1.89 -25.31
CA PHE A 198 16.53 -3.02 -24.93
C PHE A 198 17.87 -2.59 -24.29
N GLU A 199 18.44 -1.49 -24.76
CA GLU A 199 19.64 -0.88 -24.18
C GLU A 199 19.48 -0.40 -22.73
N ILE A 200 18.25 -0.22 -22.23
CA ILE A 200 18.02 0.13 -20.81
C ILE A 200 18.52 -0.99 -19.91
N GLY A 201 18.39 -2.24 -20.35
CA GLY A 201 18.88 -3.42 -19.65
C GLY A 201 17.90 -4.59 -19.71
N SER A 202 18.45 -5.79 -19.59
CA SER A 202 17.68 -7.03 -19.63
C SER A 202 16.74 -7.17 -18.42
N GLU A 203 17.19 -6.78 -17.23
CA GLU A 203 16.35 -6.81 -16.03
C GLU A 203 15.12 -5.88 -16.17
N PHE A 204 15.32 -4.69 -16.74
CA PHE A 204 14.24 -3.75 -17.02
C PHE A 204 13.23 -4.34 -18.02
N CYS A 205 13.71 -4.91 -19.13
CA CYS A 205 12.84 -5.52 -20.13
C CYS A 205 12.09 -6.75 -19.57
N GLU A 206 12.73 -7.56 -18.73
CA GLU A 206 12.07 -8.67 -18.03
C GLU A 206 10.97 -8.17 -17.11
N TYR A 207 11.23 -7.13 -16.32
CA TYR A 207 10.24 -6.60 -15.39
C TYR A 207 9.05 -5.98 -16.12
N ILE A 208 9.29 -5.05 -17.05
CA ILE A 208 8.23 -4.32 -17.75
C ILE A 208 7.36 -5.22 -18.64
N SER A 209 7.91 -6.33 -19.15
CA SER A 209 7.19 -7.29 -19.99
C SER A 209 5.95 -7.88 -19.32
N LYS A 210 5.90 -7.88 -17.97
CA LYS A 210 4.77 -8.36 -17.17
C LYS A 210 3.60 -7.38 -17.12
N PHE A 211 3.81 -6.13 -17.54
CA PHE A 211 2.88 -5.01 -17.42
C PHE A 211 2.55 -4.41 -18.79
N PRO A 212 1.60 -5.01 -19.53
CA PRO A 212 1.16 -4.58 -20.86
C PRO A 212 0.96 -3.06 -21.01
N THR A 213 0.19 -2.42 -20.13
CA THR A 213 -0.09 -0.97 -20.24
C THR A 213 1.16 -0.09 -20.12
N ILE A 214 2.05 -0.39 -19.18
CA ILE A 214 3.29 0.38 -19.01
C ILE A 214 4.24 0.12 -20.19
N SER A 215 4.33 -1.13 -20.66
CA SER A 215 5.08 -1.46 -21.88
C SER A 215 4.57 -0.69 -23.10
N TYR A 216 3.26 -0.66 -23.32
CA TYR A 216 2.61 0.10 -24.39
C TYR A 216 2.98 1.58 -24.34
N GLN A 217 2.87 2.21 -23.16
CA GLN A 217 3.18 3.62 -22.96
C GLN A 217 4.65 3.93 -23.25
N LEU A 218 5.56 3.04 -22.85
CA LEU A 218 6.99 3.19 -23.13
C LEU A 218 7.29 3.10 -24.63
N ILE A 219 6.71 2.10 -25.32
CA ILE A 219 6.86 1.92 -26.77
C ILE A 219 6.31 3.14 -27.52
N PHE A 220 5.12 3.60 -27.13
CA PHE A 220 4.50 4.80 -27.69
C PHE A 220 5.37 6.05 -27.49
N LEU A 221 5.95 6.21 -26.30
CA LEU A 221 6.83 7.34 -26.01
C LEU A 221 8.10 7.32 -26.86
N GLU A 222 8.72 6.16 -27.02
CA GLU A 222 9.89 5.96 -27.89
C GLU A 222 9.59 6.40 -29.33
N GLU A 223 8.41 6.08 -29.86
CA GLU A 223 8.01 6.43 -31.22
C GLU A 223 7.64 7.90 -31.40
N LYS A 224 6.89 8.48 -30.46
CA LYS A 224 6.29 9.82 -30.62
C LYS A 224 7.13 10.94 -30.04
N SER A 225 7.97 10.64 -29.05
CA SER A 225 8.82 11.63 -28.36
C SER A 225 10.20 11.06 -28.01
N PRO A 226 11.02 10.67 -29.01
CA PRO A 226 12.28 9.96 -28.81
C PRO A 226 13.31 10.76 -27.97
N GLU A 227 13.29 12.09 -28.04
CA GLU A 227 14.18 12.94 -27.23
C GLU A 227 13.84 12.88 -25.73
N ILE A 228 12.55 12.85 -25.39
CA ILE A 228 12.09 12.69 -24.01
C ILE A 228 12.34 11.26 -23.53
N PHE A 229 12.04 10.27 -24.38
CA PHE A 229 12.37 8.87 -24.12
C PHE A 229 13.85 8.71 -23.76
N LYS A 230 14.76 9.31 -24.56
CA LYS A 230 16.21 9.25 -24.31
C LYS A 230 16.60 9.82 -22.94
N LYS A 231 16.00 10.95 -22.54
CA LYS A 231 16.27 11.56 -21.22
C LYS A 231 15.84 10.65 -20.06
N ILE A 232 14.66 10.03 -20.14
CA ILE A 232 14.20 9.13 -19.07
C ILE A 232 14.96 7.80 -19.10
N SER A 233 15.32 7.29 -20.28
CA SER A 233 16.06 6.02 -20.40
C SER A 233 17.49 6.14 -19.87
N GLU A 234 18.17 7.27 -20.11
CA GLU A 234 19.47 7.57 -19.48
C GLU A 234 19.37 7.59 -17.95
N ARG A 235 18.27 8.12 -17.41
CA ARG A 235 18.02 8.07 -15.96
C ARG A 235 17.83 6.64 -15.45
N PHE A 236 17.03 5.84 -16.15
CA PHE A 236 16.75 4.45 -15.77
C PHE A 236 18.01 3.57 -15.81
N LYS A 237 18.87 3.77 -16.82
CA LYS A 237 20.17 3.09 -16.94
C LYS A 237 21.12 3.34 -15.75
N ASN A 238 20.90 4.41 -15.00
CA ASN A 238 21.74 4.78 -13.85
C ASN A 238 21.20 4.23 -12.50
N TYR A 239 20.10 3.48 -12.49
CA TYR A 239 19.64 2.82 -11.27
C TYR A 239 20.46 1.57 -10.99
N ASN A 240 20.91 1.41 -9.74
CA ASN A 240 21.58 0.19 -9.29
C ASN A 240 20.61 -1.00 -9.23
N ASP A 241 19.37 -0.74 -8.82
CA ASP A 241 18.27 -1.70 -8.77
C ASP A 241 16.98 -0.98 -9.22
N ILE A 242 16.37 -1.46 -10.30
CA ILE A 242 15.13 -0.88 -10.83
C ILE A 242 13.97 -1.05 -9.86
N LYS A 243 13.96 -2.12 -9.05
CA LYS A 243 12.89 -2.44 -8.10
C LYS A 243 12.82 -1.44 -6.94
N GLU A 244 13.89 -0.69 -6.68
CA GLU A 244 13.86 0.41 -5.70
C GLU A 244 13.27 1.70 -6.27
N ASN A 245 13.04 1.77 -7.60
CA ASN A 245 12.69 3.00 -8.30
C ASN A 245 11.39 2.86 -9.14
N LEU A 246 10.59 1.82 -8.92
CA LEU A 246 9.40 1.53 -9.72
C LEU A 246 8.36 2.65 -9.71
N ASP A 247 8.10 3.25 -8.56
CA ASP A 247 7.22 4.44 -8.42
C ASP A 247 7.64 5.57 -9.37
N GLU A 248 8.95 5.83 -9.45
CA GLU A 248 9.51 6.89 -10.27
C GLU A 248 9.41 6.54 -11.76
N ILE A 249 9.71 5.29 -12.12
CA ILE A 249 9.59 4.76 -13.47
C ILE A 249 8.14 4.85 -13.95
N GLU A 250 7.17 4.37 -13.16
CA GLU A 250 5.75 4.38 -13.50
C GLU A 250 5.25 5.80 -13.74
N VAL A 251 5.55 6.72 -12.81
CA VAL A 251 5.12 8.12 -12.90
C VAL A 251 5.72 8.80 -14.12
N LEU A 252 7.00 8.58 -14.41
CA LEU A 252 7.66 9.16 -15.59
C LEU A 252 7.08 8.60 -16.89
N ILE A 253 6.98 7.28 -17.05
CA ILE A 253 6.45 6.66 -18.28
C ILE A 253 5.01 7.13 -18.53
N THR A 254 4.16 7.06 -17.51
CA THR A 254 2.74 7.43 -17.61
C THR A 254 2.58 8.91 -17.96
N TYR A 255 3.30 9.80 -17.25
CA TYR A 255 3.22 11.24 -17.49
C TYR A 255 3.76 11.62 -18.88
N CYS A 256 4.92 11.08 -19.26
CA CYS A 256 5.51 11.28 -20.58
C CYS A 256 4.57 10.85 -21.70
N ALA A 257 4.02 9.63 -21.62
CA ALA A 257 3.15 9.09 -22.66
C ALA A 257 1.88 9.94 -22.83
N ARG A 258 1.29 10.41 -21.72
CA ARG A 258 0.14 11.34 -21.75
C ARG A 258 0.42 12.63 -22.50
N ASN A 259 1.62 13.17 -22.35
CA ASN A 259 1.99 14.48 -22.84
C ASN A 259 2.98 14.41 -24.01
N ALA A 260 3.12 13.26 -24.67
CA ALA A 260 4.20 13.01 -25.63
C ALA A 260 4.22 14.03 -26.78
N PHE A 261 3.04 14.45 -27.25
CA PHE A 261 2.87 15.45 -28.31
C PHE A 261 3.21 16.87 -27.83
N ASP A 262 2.77 17.25 -26.63
CA ASP A 262 2.99 18.59 -26.05
C ASP A 262 4.43 18.78 -25.53
N LEU A 263 5.13 17.69 -25.24
CA LEU A 263 6.53 17.70 -24.78
C LEU A 263 7.54 17.68 -25.92
N LYS A 264 7.08 17.45 -27.15
CA LYS A 264 7.94 17.39 -28.32
C LYS A 264 8.71 18.71 -28.47
N GLU A 265 10.02 18.62 -28.73
CA GLU A 265 10.92 19.77 -28.93
C GLU A 265 11.14 20.67 -27.69
N LYS A 266 10.59 20.34 -26.52
CA LYS A 266 10.82 21.13 -25.28
C LYS A 266 12.14 20.75 -24.61
N ASN A 267 13.00 21.73 -24.36
CA ASN A 267 14.23 21.52 -23.60
C ASN A 267 13.99 21.65 -22.08
N ILE A 268 13.70 20.51 -21.43
CA ILE A 268 13.39 20.45 -19.99
C ILE A 268 14.46 19.63 -19.26
N LYS A 269 14.84 20.07 -18.05
CA LYS A 269 15.70 19.32 -17.13
C LYS A 269 14.93 18.14 -16.54
N ILE A 270 15.60 17.00 -16.34
CA ILE A 270 14.94 15.78 -15.87
C ILE A 270 14.35 15.94 -14.46
N GLU A 271 14.95 16.77 -13.61
CA GLU A 271 14.44 17.06 -12.26
C GLU A 271 13.16 17.89 -12.31
N ASP A 272 13.08 18.88 -13.20
CA ASP A 272 11.85 19.67 -13.39
C ASP A 272 10.74 18.81 -14.00
N PHE A 273 11.12 17.87 -14.86
CA PHE A 273 10.22 16.91 -15.46
C PHE A 273 9.62 15.97 -14.41
N LEU A 274 10.47 15.41 -13.54
CA LEU A 274 10.04 14.51 -12.48
C LEU A 274 9.18 15.23 -11.42
N GLU A 275 9.57 16.45 -11.03
CA GLU A 275 8.77 17.31 -10.15
C GLU A 275 7.38 17.57 -10.73
N CYS A 276 7.30 17.83 -12.04
CA CYS A 276 6.03 18.03 -12.73
C CYS A 276 5.20 16.73 -12.77
N ALA A 277 5.82 15.59 -13.05
CA ALA A 277 5.15 14.29 -13.10
C ALA A 277 4.54 13.91 -11.74
N TYR A 278 5.29 14.09 -10.63
CA TYR A 278 4.76 13.87 -9.28
C TYR A 278 3.71 14.89 -8.86
N ARG A 279 3.83 16.16 -9.28
CA ARG A 279 2.76 17.15 -9.04
C ARG A 279 1.47 16.81 -9.74
N ASN A 280 1.57 16.17 -10.90
CA ASN A 280 0.42 15.62 -11.54
C ASN A 280 -0.06 14.36 -10.81
N SER A 281 0.75 13.55 -10.13
CA SER A 281 0.43 12.15 -9.77
C SER A 281 -0.79 11.80 -8.90
N ASN A 282 -1.66 12.75 -8.56
CA ASN A 282 -2.74 12.69 -7.57
C ASN A 282 -2.33 12.29 -6.16
N GLU A 283 -1.19 11.62 -5.98
CA GLU A 283 -0.65 11.20 -4.69
C GLU A 283 -0.61 12.35 -3.69
N PHE A 284 -0.16 13.52 -4.14
CA PHE A 284 -0.03 14.70 -3.30
C PHE A 284 -1.12 15.76 -3.52
N LYS A 285 -2.05 15.55 -4.47
CA LYS A 285 -3.13 16.51 -4.84
C LYS A 285 -2.61 17.95 -5.02
N LEU A 286 -1.54 18.12 -5.80
CA LEU A 286 -0.79 19.37 -5.87
C LEU A 286 -1.33 20.33 -6.94
N ILE A 287 -1.08 21.61 -6.69
CA ILE A 287 -1.16 22.65 -7.71
C ILE A 287 -0.04 22.36 -8.73
N ASN A 288 -0.45 22.26 -9.99
CA ASN A 288 0.42 21.97 -11.11
C ASN A 288 0.22 23.01 -12.23
N VAL A 289 1.22 23.10 -13.10
CA VAL A 289 1.22 23.92 -14.30
C VAL A 289 1.86 23.13 -15.43
N GLU A 290 1.67 23.58 -16.67
CA GLU A 290 2.24 22.92 -17.84
C GLU A 290 3.78 22.83 -17.77
N CYS A 291 4.29 21.62 -18.04
CA CYS A 291 5.71 21.33 -18.12
C CYS A 291 6.36 21.99 -19.36
N GLY A 292 7.55 22.56 -19.18
CA GLY A 292 8.29 23.26 -20.23
C GLY A 292 9.41 24.13 -19.68
N GLU A 293 10.08 24.90 -20.57
CA GLU A 293 11.05 25.93 -20.16
C GLU A 293 10.43 26.86 -19.11
N ASP A 294 11.20 27.35 -18.14
CA ASP A 294 10.69 28.19 -17.04
C ASP A 294 9.55 27.60 -16.17
N TYR A 295 9.41 26.27 -16.13
CA TYR A 295 8.37 25.58 -15.34
C TYR A 295 8.23 26.10 -13.90
N LYS A 296 9.35 26.22 -13.17
CA LYS A 296 9.37 26.70 -11.77
C LYS A 296 8.80 28.11 -11.64
N LYS A 297 9.09 28.99 -12.60
CA LYS A 297 8.58 30.37 -12.60
C LYS A 297 7.07 30.39 -12.80
N ARG A 298 6.54 29.61 -13.76
CA ARG A 298 5.09 29.47 -13.95
C ARG A 298 4.40 28.92 -12.71
N LEU A 299 4.99 27.91 -12.08
CA LEU A 299 4.44 27.31 -10.87
C LEU A 299 4.34 28.34 -9.74
N ASN A 300 5.41 29.09 -9.49
CA ASN A 300 5.40 30.15 -8.47
C ASN A 300 4.35 31.24 -8.76
N GLN A 301 4.22 31.66 -10.02
CA GLN A 301 3.20 32.63 -10.42
C GLN A 301 1.78 32.12 -10.20
N GLU A 302 1.51 30.85 -10.51
CA GLU A 302 0.20 30.25 -10.29
C GLU A 302 -0.09 30.08 -8.78
N LEU A 303 0.90 29.70 -7.98
CA LEU A 303 0.77 29.64 -6.52
C LEU A 303 0.46 31.02 -5.91
N ASP A 304 1.17 32.07 -6.30
CA ASP A 304 0.93 33.43 -5.81
C ASP A 304 -0.46 33.95 -6.23
N LYS A 305 -0.87 33.64 -7.47
CA LYS A 305 -2.20 33.95 -7.98
C LYS A 305 -3.30 33.22 -7.21
N GLN A 306 -3.16 31.92 -6.97
CA GLN A 306 -4.15 31.17 -6.19
C GLN A 306 -4.20 31.66 -4.75
N TYR A 307 -3.05 31.98 -4.15
CA TYR A 307 -3.00 32.51 -2.78
C TYR A 307 -3.75 33.84 -2.65
N THR A 308 -3.56 34.75 -3.62
CA THR A 308 -4.26 36.04 -3.67
C THR A 308 -5.79 35.87 -3.79
N ASN A 309 -6.24 34.79 -4.43
CA ASN A 309 -7.65 34.49 -4.65
C ASN A 309 -8.26 33.53 -3.61
N ALA A 310 -7.48 33.09 -2.62
CA ALA A 310 -7.93 32.16 -1.59
C ALA A 310 -9.04 32.79 -0.75
N LYS A 311 -10.10 32.03 -0.49
CA LYS A 311 -11.32 32.50 0.18
C LYS A 311 -11.27 32.33 1.69
N ASP A 312 -10.46 31.40 2.17
CA ASP A 312 -10.37 31.06 3.59
C ASP A 312 -8.95 30.64 4.01
N ILE A 313 -8.78 30.50 5.32
CA ILE A 313 -7.53 30.15 5.99
C ILE A 313 -7.03 28.76 5.56
N LYS A 314 -7.94 27.80 5.32
CA LYS A 314 -7.57 26.43 4.93
C LYS A 314 -7.03 26.40 3.49
N GLU A 315 -7.64 27.16 2.58
CA GLU A 315 -7.15 27.33 1.21
C GLU A 315 -5.77 28.01 1.21
N LYS A 316 -5.60 29.09 1.98
CA LYS A 316 -4.29 29.76 2.15
C LYS A 316 -3.23 28.80 2.68
N LEU A 317 -3.54 28.05 3.75
CA LEU A 317 -2.62 27.07 4.33
C LEU A 317 -2.26 25.99 3.30
N ASN A 318 -3.24 25.44 2.58
CA ASN A 318 -2.99 24.45 1.53
C ASN A 318 -2.05 24.97 0.43
N ILE A 319 -2.22 26.22 -0.02
CA ILE A 319 -1.36 26.82 -1.05
C ILE A 319 0.06 27.08 -0.49
N TYR A 320 0.17 27.50 0.77
CA TYR A 320 1.47 27.60 1.45
C TYR A 320 2.18 26.24 1.54
N MET A 321 1.46 25.17 1.91
CA MET A 321 2.01 23.81 1.92
C MET A 321 2.54 23.40 0.54
N ASN A 322 1.80 23.74 -0.52
CA ASN A 322 2.21 23.47 -1.90
C ASN A 322 3.51 24.20 -2.29
N LYS A 323 3.67 25.45 -1.80
CA LYS A 323 4.83 26.30 -2.09
C LYS A 323 6.08 25.86 -1.33
N LYS A 324 5.97 25.63 -0.02
CA LYS A 324 7.13 25.34 0.83
C LYS A 324 7.53 23.86 0.83
N TYR A 325 6.55 22.96 0.92
CA TYR A 325 6.78 21.53 1.16
C TYR A 325 6.51 20.65 -0.07
N SER A 326 5.98 21.22 -1.15
CA SER A 326 5.47 20.45 -2.31
C SER A 326 4.47 19.37 -1.88
N LEU A 327 3.61 19.70 -0.90
CA LEU A 327 2.55 18.86 -0.36
C LEU A 327 1.24 19.63 -0.34
N SER A 328 0.11 18.99 -0.62
CA SER A 328 -1.19 19.56 -0.22
C SER A 328 -1.37 19.41 1.28
N LEU A 329 -2.30 20.19 1.85
CA LEU A 329 -2.66 20.05 3.27
C LEU A 329 -3.16 18.63 3.58
N SER A 330 -3.95 18.02 2.68
CA SER A 330 -4.35 16.61 2.82
C SER A 330 -3.16 15.66 2.68
N GLY A 331 -2.30 15.86 1.68
CA GLY A 331 -1.13 15.00 1.45
C GLY A 331 -0.14 15.04 2.61
N ALA A 332 0.02 16.18 3.28
CA ALA A 332 0.84 16.29 4.49
C ALA A 332 0.22 15.52 5.67
N LYS A 333 -1.11 15.54 5.83
CA LYS A 333 -1.80 14.74 6.86
C LYS A 333 -1.71 13.25 6.58
N ASP A 334 -1.88 12.85 5.32
CA ASP A 334 -1.71 11.46 4.89
C ASP A 334 -0.26 11.01 5.12
N LEU A 335 0.74 11.85 4.81
CA LEU A 335 2.15 11.56 5.07
C LEU A 335 2.45 11.39 6.57
N LEU A 336 1.91 12.27 7.43
CA LEU A 336 2.04 12.15 8.89
C LEU A 336 1.40 10.86 9.41
N LYS A 337 0.26 10.47 8.87
CA LYS A 337 -0.43 9.22 9.23
C LYS A 337 0.36 7.98 8.80
N ASP A 338 0.77 7.95 7.54
CA ASP A 338 1.42 6.78 6.93
C ASP A 338 2.87 6.60 7.40
N PHE A 339 3.59 7.68 7.76
CA PHE A 339 5.03 7.63 8.03
C PHE A 339 5.46 8.37 9.31
N GLY A 340 4.62 9.25 9.86
CA GLY A 340 5.00 10.17 10.92
C GLY A 340 4.85 9.64 12.34
N THR A 341 4.11 8.55 12.54
CA THR A 341 3.74 8.07 13.88
C THR A 341 4.88 7.47 14.69
N ASP A 342 5.98 7.05 14.04
CA ASP A 342 7.07 6.33 14.71
C ASP A 342 8.48 6.82 14.34
N ILE A 343 8.60 8.06 13.86
CA ILE A 343 9.86 8.66 13.38
C ILE A 343 10.99 8.60 14.41
N GLU A 344 10.65 8.78 15.70
CA GLU A 344 11.64 8.84 16.79
C GLU A 344 12.27 7.49 17.14
N ASN A 345 11.63 6.38 16.76
CA ASN A 345 12.15 5.02 16.98
C ASN A 345 12.98 4.50 15.79
N LEU A 346 13.15 5.31 14.74
CA LEU A 346 13.88 4.95 13.52
C LEU A 346 15.19 5.72 13.39
N GLU A 347 16.23 5.05 12.89
CA GLU A 347 17.53 5.67 12.60
C GLU A 347 17.47 6.47 11.28
N LEU A 348 16.84 7.65 11.32
CA LEU A 348 16.60 8.50 10.16
C LEU A 348 17.52 9.71 10.10
N SER A 349 17.69 10.26 8.90
CA SER A 349 18.41 11.51 8.65
C SER A 349 17.77 12.71 9.34
N GLU A 350 18.60 13.71 9.66
CA GLU A 350 18.14 14.98 10.24
C GLU A 350 17.15 15.72 9.31
N GLU A 351 17.30 15.60 8.00
CA GLU A 351 16.36 16.18 7.02
C GLU A 351 14.97 15.57 7.17
N THR A 352 14.88 14.24 7.31
CA THR A 352 13.64 13.50 7.52
C THR A 352 12.98 13.89 8.84
N LYS A 353 13.71 13.84 9.96
CA LYS A 353 13.17 14.21 11.28
C LYS A 353 12.65 15.65 11.30
N LYS A 354 13.42 16.57 10.72
CA LYS A 354 13.03 17.98 10.59
C LYS A 354 11.73 18.16 9.81
N LEU A 355 11.56 17.46 8.68
CA LEU A 355 10.33 17.55 7.90
C LEU A 355 9.11 17.17 8.75
N PHE A 356 9.15 16.02 9.43
CA PHE A 356 8.00 15.54 10.21
C PHE A 356 7.68 16.42 11.42
N LEU A 357 8.70 16.98 12.08
CA LEU A 357 8.51 17.98 13.13
C LEU A 357 7.77 19.22 12.60
N GLU A 358 8.27 19.81 11.50
CA GLU A 358 7.65 20.98 10.88
C GLU A 358 6.21 20.69 10.41
N LEU A 359 5.98 19.52 9.80
CA LEU A 359 4.64 19.11 9.37
C LEU A 359 3.67 18.96 10.54
N GLY A 360 4.10 18.36 11.66
CA GLY A 360 3.27 18.15 12.84
C GLY A 360 2.75 19.47 13.45
N GLU A 361 3.56 20.53 13.40
CA GLU A 361 3.21 21.87 13.87
C GLU A 361 2.29 22.61 12.88
N ILE A 362 2.61 22.57 11.59
CA ILE A 362 2.01 23.47 10.60
C ILE A 362 0.63 23.04 10.10
N VAL A 363 0.33 21.72 10.04
CA VAL A 363 -0.91 21.21 9.41
C VAL A 363 -2.19 21.58 10.17
N ASN A 364 -2.05 22.10 11.40
CA ASN A 364 -3.15 22.56 12.25
C ASN A 364 -3.05 24.07 12.55
N LEU A 365 -2.26 24.83 11.78
CA LEU A 365 -2.14 26.27 11.96
C LEU A 365 -3.45 26.95 11.54
N GLU A 366 -4.03 27.72 12.47
CA GLU A 366 -5.29 28.46 12.26
C GLU A 366 -5.08 29.99 12.30
N ASP A 367 -3.86 30.47 12.54
CA ASP A 367 -3.54 31.90 12.53
C ASP A 367 -3.26 32.40 11.11
N GLU A 368 -4.23 33.12 10.53
CA GLU A 368 -4.13 33.70 9.19
C GLU A 368 -2.95 34.67 9.04
N LYS A 369 -2.64 35.48 10.06
CA LYS A 369 -1.54 36.45 9.98
C LYS A 369 -0.20 35.76 9.91
N GLU A 370 -0.06 34.67 10.67
CA GLU A 370 1.14 33.86 10.63
C GLU A 370 1.28 33.14 9.28
N ILE A 371 0.18 32.60 8.73
CA ILE A 371 0.19 32.01 7.38
C ILE A 371 0.58 33.05 6.31
N ASP A 372 0.04 34.28 6.39
CA ASP A 372 0.39 35.38 5.49
C ASP A 372 1.87 35.77 5.58
N ARG A 373 2.43 35.78 6.80
CA ARG A 373 3.85 36.04 7.06
C ARG A 373 4.72 34.94 6.45
N LEU A 374 4.41 33.68 6.77
CA LEU A 374 5.13 32.51 6.28
C LEU A 374 5.10 32.42 4.75
N PHE A 375 3.97 32.70 4.10
CA PHE A 375 3.87 32.63 2.64
C PHE A 375 4.75 33.66 1.91
N LYS A 376 4.93 34.84 2.51
CA LYS A 376 5.76 35.92 1.94
C LYS A 376 7.26 35.68 2.14
N GLU A 377 7.64 35.10 3.27
CA GLU A 377 9.04 34.92 3.66
C GLU A 377 9.67 33.63 3.12
N ASN A 378 8.87 32.60 2.83
CA ASN A 378 9.41 31.28 2.51
C ASN A 378 9.43 31.01 0.99
N GLU A 379 10.54 30.42 0.55
CA GLU A 379 10.67 29.73 -0.73
C GLU A 379 10.46 28.22 -0.55
N MET A 380 10.44 27.49 -1.67
CA MET A 380 10.37 26.03 -1.67
C MET A 380 11.56 25.44 -0.90
N THR A 381 11.25 24.69 0.15
CA THR A 381 12.23 23.99 1.00
C THR A 381 12.34 22.52 0.62
N TYR A 382 11.20 21.88 0.32
CA TYR A 382 11.13 20.49 -0.09
C TYR A 382 10.46 20.35 -1.46
N SER A 383 11.10 19.62 -2.36
CA SER A 383 10.56 19.16 -3.65
C SER A 383 9.79 17.85 -3.49
N THR A 384 8.94 17.48 -4.44
CA THR A 384 8.27 16.17 -4.43
C THR A 384 9.27 15.02 -4.50
N ILE A 385 10.41 15.21 -5.18
CA ILE A 385 11.53 14.27 -5.24
C ILE A 385 12.14 14.04 -3.85
N GLN A 386 12.36 15.10 -3.07
CA GLN A 386 12.87 14.97 -1.69
C GLN A 386 11.85 14.24 -0.80
N VAL A 387 10.57 14.58 -0.88
CA VAL A 387 9.52 13.90 -0.12
C VAL A 387 9.48 12.40 -0.44
N LYS A 388 9.61 12.02 -1.73
CA LYS A 388 9.68 10.62 -2.14
C LYS A 388 10.93 9.91 -1.60
N LYS A 389 12.09 10.56 -1.59
CA LYS A 389 13.30 10.01 -0.98
C LYS A 389 13.13 9.77 0.52
N ILE A 390 12.50 10.71 1.23
CA ILE A 390 12.23 10.59 2.66
C ILE A 390 11.28 9.41 2.95
N LYS A 391 10.21 9.24 2.17
CA LYS A 391 9.34 8.05 2.27
C LYS A 391 10.11 6.75 2.10
N ASN A 392 10.99 6.69 1.10
CA ASN A 392 11.82 5.51 0.84
C ASN A 392 12.85 5.26 1.94
N GLU A 393 13.42 6.31 2.54
CA GLU A 393 14.32 6.19 3.70
C GLU A 393 13.61 5.51 4.87
N ILE A 394 12.42 5.99 5.23
CA ILE A 394 11.61 5.43 6.32
C ILE A 394 11.25 3.97 6.05
N ALA A 395 10.75 3.67 4.85
CA ALA A 395 10.40 2.30 4.47
C ALA A 395 11.60 1.35 4.55
N LYS A 396 12.78 1.78 4.08
CA LYS A 396 14.02 1.00 4.15
C LYS A 396 14.50 0.78 5.58
N GLU A 397 14.34 1.77 6.45
CA GLU A 397 14.76 1.63 7.85
C GLU A 397 13.83 0.72 8.64
N CYS A 398 12.52 0.81 8.44
CA CYS A 398 11.57 -0.19 8.95
C CYS A 398 11.92 -1.60 8.46
N ALA A 399 12.18 -1.76 7.15
CA ALA A 399 12.56 -3.05 6.59
C ALA A 399 13.84 -3.63 7.22
N LYS A 400 14.85 -2.78 7.45
CA LYS A 400 16.09 -3.17 8.13
C LYS A 400 15.82 -3.62 9.58
N ASP A 401 15.01 -2.87 10.32
CA ASP A 401 14.66 -3.20 11.71
C ASP A 401 13.94 -4.55 11.81
N PHE A 402 12.91 -4.77 11.00
CA PHE A 402 12.19 -6.05 10.96
C PHE A 402 13.04 -7.22 10.48
N SER A 403 13.83 -7.06 9.40
CA SER A 403 14.74 -8.10 8.93
C SER A 403 15.71 -8.56 10.02
N LYS A 404 16.17 -7.65 10.90
CA LYS A 404 17.02 -8.02 12.04
C LYS A 404 16.26 -8.91 13.04
N GLU A 405 15.03 -8.56 13.38
CA GLU A 405 14.20 -9.33 14.32
C GLU A 405 13.82 -10.72 13.77
N PHE A 406 13.56 -10.80 12.47
CA PHE A 406 13.33 -12.06 11.78
C PHE A 406 14.58 -12.95 11.84
N ASN A 407 15.75 -12.43 11.45
CA ASN A 407 17.01 -13.19 11.45
C ASN A 407 17.37 -13.68 12.85
N ASN A 408 17.14 -12.87 13.89
CA ASN A 408 17.32 -13.28 15.29
C ASN A 408 16.43 -14.49 15.64
N THR A 409 15.20 -14.53 15.13
CA THR A 409 14.27 -15.65 15.31
C THR A 409 14.75 -16.90 14.56
N ASP A 410 15.17 -16.73 13.32
CA ASP A 410 15.69 -17.81 12.48
C ASP A 410 16.92 -18.49 13.10
N GLU A 411 17.90 -17.71 13.57
CA GLU A 411 19.10 -18.23 14.23
C GLU A 411 18.74 -19.05 15.47
N LYS A 412 17.79 -18.60 16.29
CA LYS A 412 17.31 -19.35 17.45
C LYS A 412 16.68 -20.68 17.05
N ILE A 413 15.87 -20.70 16.00
CA ILE A 413 15.22 -21.93 15.50
C ILE A 413 16.28 -22.90 14.96
N LYS A 414 17.19 -22.42 14.11
CA LYS A 414 18.29 -23.23 13.56
C LYS A 414 19.18 -23.82 14.65
N ASN A 415 19.47 -23.04 15.71
CA ASN A 415 20.24 -23.52 16.86
C ASN A 415 19.49 -24.62 17.64
N LYS A 416 18.18 -24.47 17.87
CA LYS A 416 17.36 -25.52 18.50
C LYS A 416 17.38 -26.82 17.69
N ILE A 417 17.25 -26.72 16.37
CA ILE A 417 17.32 -27.89 15.45
C ILE A 417 18.68 -28.54 15.52
N LYS A 418 19.75 -27.76 15.42
CA LYS A 418 21.14 -28.26 15.46
C LYS A 418 21.47 -28.97 16.78
N ASN A 419 20.99 -28.44 17.90
CA ASN A 419 21.23 -28.99 19.23
C ASN A 419 20.19 -30.04 19.66
N ASN A 420 19.16 -30.29 18.84
CA ASN A 420 18.02 -31.15 19.15
C ASN A 420 17.30 -30.74 20.46
N GLU A 421 17.21 -29.43 20.72
CA GLU A 421 16.59 -28.85 21.90
C GLU A 421 15.09 -28.61 21.67
N ASN A 422 14.23 -29.39 22.34
CA ASN A 422 12.77 -29.31 22.17
C ASN A 422 12.30 -29.47 20.71
N VAL A 423 13.00 -30.32 19.95
CA VAL A 423 12.68 -30.63 18.56
C VAL A 423 12.07 -32.03 18.49
N ALA A 424 10.85 -32.11 17.96
CA ALA A 424 10.24 -33.38 17.59
C ALA A 424 10.59 -33.72 16.14
N ASN A 425 10.65 -35.01 15.80
CA ASN A 425 10.80 -35.45 14.41
C ASN A 425 9.49 -36.07 13.94
N ILE A 426 8.87 -35.45 12.95
CA ILE A 426 7.66 -35.94 12.31
C ILE A 426 8.07 -36.86 11.16
N GLU A 427 7.59 -38.09 11.16
CA GLU A 427 7.84 -39.04 10.08
C GLU A 427 6.73 -38.93 9.03
N TYR A 428 7.09 -38.51 7.82
CA TYR A 428 6.16 -38.33 6.71
C TYR A 428 6.73 -38.92 5.42
N LYS A 429 6.07 -39.95 4.88
CA LYS A 429 6.48 -40.66 3.65
C LYS A 429 7.97 -41.06 3.64
N GLY A 430 8.49 -41.50 4.80
CA GLY A 430 9.88 -41.92 4.97
C GLY A 430 10.90 -40.79 5.15
N LYS A 431 10.49 -39.51 5.12
CA LYS A 431 11.32 -38.38 5.53
C LYS A 431 11.07 -38.03 6.99
N LYS A 432 12.13 -37.62 7.70
CA LYS A 432 12.04 -37.03 9.04
C LYS A 432 12.08 -35.52 8.93
N ILE A 433 11.01 -34.86 9.39
CA ILE A 433 10.86 -33.41 9.33
C ILE A 433 11.03 -32.86 10.76
N PRO A 434 12.01 -31.99 11.01
CA PRO A 434 12.17 -31.34 12.31
C PRO A 434 10.96 -30.45 12.61
N CYS A 435 10.43 -30.54 13.82
CA CYS A 435 9.32 -29.74 14.32
C CYS A 435 9.76 -29.00 15.58
N VAL A 436 9.79 -27.68 15.51
CA VAL A 436 10.22 -26.80 16.60
C VAL A 436 9.02 -26.12 17.21
N LYS A 437 8.86 -26.27 18.51
CA LYS A 437 7.81 -25.58 19.26
C LYS A 437 8.26 -24.16 19.63
N LEU A 438 7.42 -23.18 19.31
CA LEU A 438 7.60 -21.78 19.70
C LEU A 438 6.55 -21.38 20.74
N LYS A 439 6.98 -20.61 21.74
CA LYS A 439 6.13 -20.09 22.81
C LYS A 439 6.44 -18.65 23.22
N GLU A 440 7.66 -18.16 22.98
CA GLU A 440 8.12 -16.82 23.37
C GLU A 440 9.27 -16.34 22.47
N ASN A 441 9.49 -15.03 22.44
CA ASN A 441 10.65 -14.36 21.81
C ASN A 441 10.87 -14.70 20.33
N PHE A 442 9.78 -14.71 19.55
CA PHE A 442 9.80 -14.98 18.11
C PHE A 442 9.13 -13.85 17.34
N ASN A 443 9.62 -13.62 16.13
CA ASN A 443 9.12 -12.65 15.16
C ASN A 443 9.08 -13.35 13.80
N LEU A 444 7.90 -13.47 13.19
CA LEU A 444 7.72 -14.17 11.92
C LEU A 444 6.76 -13.40 11.02
N LEU A 445 7.01 -13.44 9.71
CA LEU A 445 5.99 -13.16 8.71
C LEU A 445 5.34 -14.47 8.29
N VAL A 446 4.00 -14.52 8.26
CA VAL A 446 3.23 -15.71 7.92
C VAL A 446 2.36 -15.45 6.71
N HIS A 447 2.44 -16.31 5.71
CA HIS A 447 1.53 -16.31 4.56
C HIS A 447 0.55 -17.47 4.68
N SER A 448 -0.75 -17.17 4.61
CA SER A 448 -1.77 -18.20 4.37
C SER A 448 -2.00 -18.32 2.87
N THR A 449 -2.00 -19.55 2.35
CA THR A 449 -2.31 -19.80 0.92
C THR A 449 -3.73 -19.39 0.52
N ASP A 450 -4.59 -19.10 1.50
CA ASP A 450 -5.96 -18.62 1.27
C ASP A 450 -6.09 -17.08 1.43
N ALA A 451 -5.00 -16.36 1.71
CA ALA A 451 -4.98 -14.90 1.83
C ALA A 451 -4.97 -14.18 0.47
N GLU A 452 -4.41 -14.81 -0.55
CA GLU A 452 -4.48 -14.34 -1.92
C GLU A 452 -5.75 -14.90 -2.56
N PHE A 453 -6.28 -14.24 -3.59
CA PHE A 453 -7.35 -14.72 -4.47
C PHE A 453 -7.01 -16.03 -5.22
N VAL A 454 -6.08 -16.84 -4.70
CA VAL A 454 -5.81 -18.20 -5.13
C VAL A 454 -7.08 -19.00 -4.91
N ASN A 455 -7.63 -19.37 -6.04
CA ASN A 455 -8.66 -20.37 -6.23
C ASN A 455 -8.18 -21.77 -5.72
N THR A 456 -7.76 -21.91 -4.47
CA THR A 456 -7.48 -23.17 -3.75
C THR A 456 -8.79 -23.89 -3.36
N LYS A 457 -9.85 -23.72 -4.16
CA LYS A 457 -10.98 -24.67 -4.15
C LYS A 457 -10.53 -26.06 -4.60
N ASN A 458 -9.42 -26.17 -5.33
CA ASN A 458 -8.83 -27.43 -5.76
C ASN A 458 -7.65 -27.82 -4.86
N SER A 459 -7.55 -29.11 -4.55
CA SER A 459 -6.42 -29.70 -3.82
C SER A 459 -5.10 -29.45 -4.56
N VAL A 460 -4.06 -29.02 -3.84
CA VAL A 460 -2.71 -28.82 -4.39
C VAL A 460 -1.96 -30.16 -4.38
N GLU A 461 -1.54 -30.62 -5.57
CA GLU A 461 -0.75 -31.85 -5.69
C GLU A 461 0.69 -31.65 -5.21
N ASN A 462 1.31 -30.52 -5.56
CA ASN A 462 2.68 -30.18 -5.20
C ASN A 462 2.82 -28.71 -4.80
N PHE A 463 3.01 -28.44 -3.51
CA PHE A 463 3.08 -27.11 -2.94
C PHE A 463 4.34 -26.34 -3.36
N ALA A 464 5.49 -27.02 -3.47
CA ALA A 464 6.74 -26.37 -3.89
C ALA A 464 6.71 -25.95 -5.36
N GLU A 465 6.10 -26.79 -6.20
CA GLU A 465 5.88 -26.49 -7.61
C GLU A 465 4.82 -25.40 -7.79
N ASP A 466 3.70 -25.45 -7.07
CA ASP A 466 2.65 -24.41 -7.13
C ASP A 466 3.19 -23.04 -6.69
N TRP A 467 4.03 -22.98 -5.66
CA TRP A 467 4.70 -21.75 -5.25
C TRP A 467 5.61 -21.17 -6.33
N SER A 468 6.38 -22.04 -7.00
CA SER A 468 7.35 -21.64 -8.03
C SER A 468 6.68 -21.30 -9.36
N SER A 469 5.54 -21.94 -9.66
CA SER A 469 4.85 -21.88 -10.95
C SER A 469 3.52 -21.13 -10.93
N GLY A 470 3.21 -20.45 -9.81
CA GLY A 470 1.91 -19.90 -9.39
C GLY A 470 0.90 -19.47 -10.48
N LYS A 471 -0.40 -19.59 -10.15
CA LYS A 471 -1.51 -19.40 -11.10
C LYS A 471 -1.68 -17.98 -11.64
N ASP A 472 -1.25 -16.94 -10.90
CA ASP A 472 -1.26 -15.55 -11.35
C ASP A 472 0.15 -14.95 -11.24
N LYS A 473 0.92 -15.09 -12.32
CA LYS A 473 2.35 -14.72 -12.38
C LYS A 473 2.59 -13.22 -12.51
N LYS A 474 1.51 -12.43 -12.67
CA LYS A 474 1.54 -10.96 -12.54
C LYS A 474 1.67 -10.54 -11.08
N ASN A 475 1.31 -11.41 -10.14
CA ASN A 475 1.49 -11.14 -8.72
C ASN A 475 2.98 -11.17 -8.36
N HIS A 476 3.54 -9.99 -8.08
CA HIS A 476 4.93 -9.86 -7.64
C HIS A 476 5.06 -9.58 -6.13
N ILE A 477 3.94 -9.61 -5.39
CA ILE A 477 3.89 -9.37 -3.94
C ILE A 477 3.22 -10.54 -3.21
N ILE A 478 3.91 -11.11 -2.24
CA ILE A 478 3.31 -12.06 -1.29
C ILE A 478 2.76 -11.26 -0.12
N SER A 479 1.46 -11.39 0.15
CA SER A 479 0.82 -10.77 1.32
C SER A 479 1.07 -11.63 2.56
N THR A 480 1.60 -11.05 3.63
CA THR A 480 1.98 -11.77 4.85
C THR A 480 1.50 -11.04 6.10
N THR A 481 1.24 -11.78 7.17
CA THR A 481 0.89 -11.23 8.48
C THR A 481 2.07 -11.34 9.43
N TYR A 482 2.38 -10.27 10.15
CA TYR A 482 3.39 -10.31 11.21
C TYR A 482 2.82 -10.88 12.51
N ILE A 483 3.53 -11.83 13.10
CA ILE A 483 3.17 -12.45 14.39
C ILE A 483 4.35 -12.49 15.36
N ASN A 484 4.03 -12.36 16.64
CA ASN A 484 4.93 -12.62 17.77
C ASN A 484 4.14 -13.18 18.96
N GLN A 485 4.78 -13.32 20.13
CA GLN A 485 4.12 -13.83 21.34
C GLN A 485 3.01 -12.93 21.89
N ASP A 486 3.01 -11.63 21.58
CA ASP A 486 2.05 -10.65 22.09
C ASP A 486 0.87 -10.45 21.11
N PHE A 487 1.09 -10.72 19.83
CA PHE A 487 0.13 -10.52 18.76
C PHE A 487 0.14 -11.71 17.78
N LEU A 488 -0.82 -12.62 17.97
CA LEU A 488 -0.97 -13.86 17.19
C LEU A 488 -1.97 -13.74 16.02
N GLY A 489 -2.23 -12.51 15.59
CA GLY A 489 -3.09 -12.20 14.47
C GLY A 489 -2.66 -12.86 13.16
N MET A 490 -3.51 -13.71 12.58
CA MET A 490 -3.21 -14.38 11.31
C MET A 490 -4.42 -14.40 10.38
N ALA A 491 -4.15 -14.40 9.07
CA ALA A 491 -5.16 -14.73 8.08
C ALA A 491 -5.60 -16.20 8.23
N PRO A 492 -6.90 -16.51 8.04
CA PRO A 492 -7.40 -17.88 8.14
C PRO A 492 -6.80 -18.80 7.07
N VAL A 493 -6.79 -20.10 7.36
CA VAL A 493 -6.40 -21.17 6.42
C VAL A 493 -7.57 -22.15 6.27
N ALA A 494 -7.95 -22.43 5.03
CA ALA A 494 -9.00 -23.37 4.70
C ALA A 494 -8.45 -24.80 4.65
N LYS A 495 -9.33 -25.80 4.58
CA LYS A 495 -8.98 -27.24 4.60
C LYS A 495 -7.92 -27.70 3.59
N ASN A 496 -7.77 -26.99 2.47
CA ASN A 496 -6.81 -27.31 1.40
C ASN A 496 -5.51 -26.50 1.48
N GLY A 497 -5.46 -25.53 2.39
CA GLY A 497 -4.37 -24.58 2.50
C GLY A 497 -3.27 -25.01 3.46
N VAL A 498 -2.22 -24.20 3.50
CA VAL A 498 -1.11 -24.29 4.45
C VAL A 498 -0.68 -22.89 4.86
N ARG A 499 0.10 -22.80 5.95
CA ARG A 499 0.73 -21.55 6.40
C ARG A 499 2.23 -21.64 6.25
N TYR A 500 2.81 -20.71 5.52
CA TYR A 500 4.25 -20.56 5.37
C TYR A 500 4.76 -19.47 6.29
N ALA A 501 5.95 -19.65 6.86
CA ALA A 501 6.63 -18.60 7.61
C ALA A 501 7.95 -18.21 6.96
N PHE A 502 8.25 -16.93 7.11
CA PHE A 502 9.50 -16.29 6.72
C PHE A 502 10.13 -15.66 7.95
N SER A 503 11.40 -15.97 8.13
CA SER A 503 12.24 -15.48 9.23
C SER A 503 13.64 -15.10 8.76
N ASN A 504 14.00 -15.37 7.50
CA ASN A 504 15.26 -14.96 6.91
C ASN A 504 14.99 -14.18 5.62
N LEU A 505 14.57 -12.92 5.79
CA LEU A 505 14.23 -12.04 4.67
C LEU A 505 15.23 -10.91 4.55
N GLU A 506 15.79 -10.75 3.35
CA GLU A 506 16.58 -9.57 3.02
C GLU A 506 15.71 -8.31 3.11
N LYS A 507 16.25 -7.23 3.69
CA LYS A 507 15.53 -5.96 3.82
C LYS A 507 15.01 -5.38 2.49
N SER A 508 15.67 -5.69 1.38
CA SER A 508 15.26 -5.30 0.03
C SER A 508 13.94 -5.96 -0.40
N LYS A 509 13.54 -7.06 0.23
CA LYS A 509 12.32 -7.83 -0.09
C LYS A 509 11.09 -7.30 0.64
N LEU A 510 11.22 -6.57 1.74
CA LEU A 510 10.09 -5.94 2.43
C LEU A 510 9.72 -4.64 1.72
N LYS A 511 8.51 -4.56 1.15
CA LYS A 511 8.11 -3.45 0.26
C LYS A 511 6.98 -2.62 0.85
N LEU A 512 6.00 -3.28 1.46
CA LEU A 512 4.83 -2.64 2.04
C LEU A 512 4.64 -3.09 3.49
N MET A 513 4.06 -2.21 4.31
CA MET A 513 3.78 -2.47 5.71
C MET A 513 2.60 -1.64 6.21
N GLY A 514 1.83 -2.22 7.13
CA GLY A 514 0.76 -1.52 7.83
C GLY A 514 0.31 -2.25 9.07
N VAL A 515 -0.28 -1.49 10.00
CA VAL A 515 -0.86 -1.99 11.26
C VAL A 515 -2.14 -2.81 11.07
N THR A 516 -2.61 -2.93 9.83
CA THR A 516 -3.79 -3.66 9.42
C THR A 516 -3.66 -4.10 7.97
N ASP A 517 -4.67 -4.80 7.46
CA ASP A 517 -4.80 -5.17 6.05
C ASP A 517 -4.60 -3.96 5.11
N LEU A 518 -3.66 -4.10 4.18
CA LEU A 518 -3.22 -3.08 3.25
C LEU A 518 -4.14 -2.98 2.04
N ASN A 519 -4.89 -4.04 1.74
CA ASN A 519 -5.52 -4.27 0.43
C ASN A 519 -4.50 -4.08 -0.70
N THR A 520 -3.48 -4.93 -0.68
CA THR A 520 -2.30 -4.90 -1.57
C THR A 520 -2.69 -5.10 -3.04
N TYR A 521 -2.16 -4.26 -3.93
CA TYR A 521 -2.37 -4.36 -5.37
C TYR A 521 -1.25 -5.14 -6.05
N SER A 522 -1.23 -6.45 -5.80
CA SER A 522 -0.25 -7.42 -6.28
C SER A 522 0.11 -7.38 -7.78
N ASN A 523 -0.80 -6.91 -8.64
CA ASN A 523 -0.60 -6.86 -10.09
C ASN A 523 -0.19 -5.47 -10.61
N SER A 524 -0.04 -4.47 -9.73
CA SER A 524 0.41 -3.11 -10.12
C SER A 524 1.86 -3.10 -10.58
N PHE A 525 2.26 -2.11 -11.38
CA PHE A 525 3.66 -1.97 -11.80
C PHE A 525 4.59 -1.64 -10.63
N ALA A 526 4.22 -0.71 -9.76
CA ALA A 526 4.92 -0.45 -8.51
C ALA A 526 4.24 -1.14 -7.32
N TYR A 527 4.95 -1.19 -6.19
CA TYR A 527 4.41 -1.72 -4.94
C TYR A 527 3.35 -0.77 -4.39
N ASP A 528 2.08 -1.15 -4.46
CA ASP A 528 0.96 -0.27 -4.14
C ASP A 528 -0.11 -0.96 -3.29
N SER A 529 -0.83 -0.14 -2.51
CA SER A 529 -1.87 -0.58 -1.57
C SER A 529 -2.84 0.55 -1.25
N VAL A 530 -4.02 0.21 -0.72
CA VAL A 530 -5.00 1.23 -0.28
C VAL A 530 -4.55 1.95 0.98
N LYS A 531 -3.99 1.19 1.92
CA LYS A 531 -3.53 1.69 3.23
C LYS A 531 -2.06 1.31 3.40
N ARG A 532 -1.33 2.09 4.20
CA ARG A 532 0.04 1.79 4.63
C ARG A 532 0.33 2.55 5.92
N GLN A 533 1.14 1.98 6.77
CA GLN A 533 1.62 2.67 7.96
C GLN A 533 2.98 2.10 8.38
N TYR A 534 3.98 2.97 8.42
CA TYR A 534 5.37 2.59 8.69
C TYR A 534 5.73 2.84 10.15
N MET A 535 6.22 1.78 10.81
CA MET A 535 6.53 1.67 12.24
C MET A 535 7.71 0.73 12.43
N SER A 536 8.42 0.87 13.54
CA SER A 536 9.44 -0.06 14.00
C SER A 536 8.83 -1.36 14.52
N SER A 537 9.66 -2.40 14.63
CA SER A 537 9.31 -3.69 15.22
C SER A 537 8.85 -3.60 16.66
N LYS A 538 9.27 -2.56 17.39
CA LYS A 538 8.90 -2.31 18.78
C LYS A 538 7.49 -1.77 18.96
N THR A 539 6.92 -1.13 17.94
CA THR A 539 5.67 -0.36 18.08
C THR A 539 4.52 -0.92 17.25
N LEU A 540 4.79 -1.61 16.15
CA LEU A 540 3.76 -2.07 15.20
C LEU A 540 2.61 -2.85 15.86
N VAL A 541 2.93 -3.85 16.70
CA VAL A 541 1.90 -4.70 17.34
C VAL A 541 1.02 -3.91 18.30
N TYR A 542 1.63 -2.97 19.00
CA TYR A 542 0.97 -2.10 19.98
C TYR A 542 0.09 -1.02 19.34
N ASN A 543 0.14 -0.88 18.02
CA ASN A 543 -0.72 -0.02 17.21
C ASN A 543 -1.70 -0.80 16.32
N SER A 544 -1.66 -2.15 16.36
CA SER A 544 -2.52 -3.00 15.54
C SER A 544 -3.79 -3.36 16.30
N ARG A 545 -4.98 -3.06 15.74
CA ARG A 545 -6.30 -3.28 16.39
C ARG A 545 -7.31 -4.10 15.60
N ARG A 546 -7.00 -4.45 14.35
CA ARG A 546 -7.90 -5.21 13.46
C ARG A 546 -7.30 -6.55 13.09
N VAL A 547 -7.29 -7.49 14.03
CA VAL A 547 -6.82 -8.89 13.92
C VAL A 547 -5.35 -9.10 13.54
N TYR A 548 -4.85 -8.56 12.43
CA TYR A 548 -3.47 -8.73 11.99
C TYR A 548 -2.92 -7.45 11.35
N SER A 549 -1.59 -7.27 11.39
CA SER A 549 -0.83 -6.33 10.57
C SER A 549 -0.36 -7.03 9.30
N GLU A 550 -0.27 -6.32 8.17
CA GLU A 550 0.13 -6.91 6.89
C GLU A 550 1.44 -6.31 6.36
N PHE A 551 2.26 -7.18 5.78
CA PHE A 551 3.46 -6.87 5.03
C PHE A 551 3.35 -7.42 3.61
N GLY A 552 3.71 -6.59 2.64
CA GLY A 552 3.90 -7.02 1.25
C GLY A 552 5.38 -7.30 0.99
N ILE A 553 5.70 -8.54 0.62
CA ILE A 553 7.08 -8.96 0.31
C ILE A 553 7.26 -9.29 -1.17
N GLU A 554 8.40 -8.94 -1.75
CA GLU A 554 8.74 -9.27 -3.14
C GLU A 554 8.74 -10.79 -3.33
N ARG A 555 7.96 -11.27 -4.32
CA ARG A 555 7.82 -12.70 -4.62
C ARG A 555 9.07 -13.30 -5.27
N GLU A 556 9.72 -12.56 -6.17
CA GLU A 556 10.81 -13.13 -6.97
C GLU A 556 12.00 -13.56 -6.09
N GLY A 557 12.36 -14.84 -6.19
CA GLY A 557 13.46 -15.43 -5.41
C GLY A 557 13.14 -15.67 -3.93
N THR A 558 11.90 -15.44 -3.50
CA THR A 558 11.49 -15.62 -2.10
C THR A 558 10.85 -17.00 -1.93
N ILE A 559 11.41 -17.79 -1.02
CA ILE A 559 10.90 -19.11 -0.63
C ILE A 559 10.63 -19.14 0.88
N PRO A 560 9.67 -19.95 1.34
CA PRO A 560 9.39 -20.04 2.77
C PRO A 560 10.52 -20.74 3.53
N ASP A 561 10.80 -20.26 4.74
CA ASP A 561 11.80 -20.86 5.64
C ASP A 561 11.20 -22.04 6.43
N TYR A 562 9.90 -21.96 6.74
CA TYR A 562 9.19 -22.94 7.57
C TYR A 562 7.73 -23.12 7.12
N VAL A 563 7.13 -24.24 7.53
CA VAL A 563 5.66 -24.42 7.54
C VAL A 563 5.14 -24.29 8.97
N VAL A 564 4.04 -23.57 9.18
CA VAL A 564 3.44 -23.32 10.50
C VAL A 564 2.20 -24.18 10.71
N ILE A 565 2.12 -24.81 11.88
CA ILE A 565 0.92 -25.50 12.37
C ILE A 565 0.54 -24.98 13.77
N CYS A 566 -0.75 -24.96 14.06
CA CYS A 566 -1.32 -24.62 15.37
C CYS A 566 -2.02 -25.83 16.01
N ASP A 567 -2.22 -25.76 17.33
CA ASP A 567 -2.91 -26.78 18.11
C ASP A 567 -4.40 -26.97 17.73
N ASP A 568 -5.00 -25.99 17.08
CA ASP A 568 -6.41 -25.98 16.64
C ASP A 568 -6.60 -26.11 15.12
N ASP A 569 -5.54 -26.44 14.37
CA ASP A 569 -5.68 -26.69 12.93
C ASP A 569 -6.52 -27.94 12.64
N LEU A 570 -7.25 -27.88 11.52
CA LEU A 570 -7.95 -29.04 10.98
C LEU A 570 -6.96 -30.17 10.62
N PRO A 571 -7.33 -31.44 10.79
CA PRO A 571 -6.47 -32.57 10.41
C PRO A 571 -5.99 -32.52 8.96
N GLU A 572 -6.82 -32.02 8.03
CA GLU A 572 -6.46 -31.84 6.63
C GLU A 572 -5.37 -30.78 6.43
N VAL A 573 -5.42 -29.68 7.19
CA VAL A 573 -4.40 -28.63 7.16
C VAL A 573 -3.07 -29.15 7.71
N ILE A 574 -3.12 -29.97 8.77
CA ILE A 574 -1.92 -30.62 9.34
C ILE A 574 -1.28 -31.57 8.31
N GLU A 575 -2.07 -32.43 7.67
CA GLU A 575 -1.57 -33.34 6.61
C GLU A 575 -0.97 -32.57 5.43
N ASN A 576 -1.64 -31.50 4.97
CA ASN A 576 -1.12 -30.65 3.91
C ASN A 576 0.18 -29.95 4.32
N SER A 577 0.30 -29.53 5.58
CA SER A 577 1.49 -28.89 6.12
C SER A 577 2.69 -29.85 6.15
N TYR A 578 2.48 -31.11 6.53
CA TYR A 578 3.52 -32.14 6.47
C TYR A 578 3.95 -32.43 5.04
N LYS A 579 2.99 -32.49 4.12
CA LYS A 579 3.25 -32.64 2.69
C LYS A 579 4.08 -31.47 2.14
N ALA A 580 3.68 -30.23 2.44
CA ALA A 580 4.39 -29.03 2.00
C ALA A 580 5.82 -28.99 2.56
N ALA A 581 5.99 -29.19 3.87
CA ALA A 581 7.31 -29.23 4.51
C ALA A 581 8.23 -30.30 3.89
N SER A 582 7.69 -31.47 3.57
CA SER A 582 8.42 -32.55 2.90
C SER A 582 8.84 -32.22 1.46
N GLN A 583 8.02 -31.46 0.74
CA GLN A 583 8.23 -31.05 -0.66
C GLN A 583 9.24 -29.90 -0.78
N PHE A 584 9.17 -28.92 0.11
CA PHE A 584 10.15 -27.83 0.21
C PHE A 584 11.43 -28.25 0.93
N GLU A 585 11.41 -29.36 1.67
CA GLU A 585 12.50 -29.82 2.55
C GLU A 585 12.85 -28.82 3.67
N ILE A 586 11.82 -28.20 4.22
CA ILE A 586 11.91 -27.19 5.29
C ILE A 586 11.31 -27.69 6.60
N PRO A 587 11.75 -27.17 7.77
CA PRO A 587 11.20 -27.56 9.07
C PRO A 587 9.77 -27.05 9.31
N ILE A 588 9.16 -27.58 10.36
CA ILE A 588 7.84 -27.18 10.85
C ILE A 588 7.99 -26.35 12.14
N ILE A 589 7.21 -25.28 12.24
CA ILE A 589 6.99 -24.53 13.47
C ILE A 589 5.64 -24.95 14.06
N TYR A 590 5.63 -25.37 15.32
CA TYR A 590 4.42 -25.65 16.08
C TYR A 590 4.13 -24.53 17.08
N ILE A 591 2.98 -23.89 16.94
CA ILE A 591 2.48 -22.83 17.83
C ILE A 591 1.37 -23.43 18.69
N ASN A 592 1.60 -23.52 20.01
CA ASN A 592 0.55 -23.88 20.95
C ASN A 592 -0.13 -22.61 21.47
N LYS A 593 -1.30 -22.28 20.91
CA LYS A 593 -2.05 -21.07 21.26
C LYS A 593 -2.44 -21.04 22.74
N ALA A 594 -2.82 -22.18 23.32
CA ALA A 594 -3.19 -22.27 24.72
C ALA A 594 -2.02 -22.09 25.70
N GLU A 595 -0.78 -22.28 25.25
CA GLU A 595 0.39 -21.92 26.07
C GLU A 595 0.73 -20.44 25.96
N ILE A 596 0.58 -19.85 24.77
CA ILE A 596 0.84 -18.42 24.56
C ILE A 596 -0.20 -17.57 25.31
N GLU A 597 -1.48 -17.95 25.25
CA GLU A 597 -2.55 -17.28 26.01
C GLU A 597 -2.23 -17.23 27.51
N LYS A 598 -1.82 -18.35 28.11
CA LYS A 598 -1.44 -18.38 29.53
C LYS A 598 -0.28 -17.46 29.88
N GLU A 599 0.75 -17.40 29.04
CA GLU A 599 1.88 -16.49 29.26
C GLU A 599 1.45 -15.01 29.08
N GLN A 600 0.54 -14.72 28.15
CA GLN A 600 -0.04 -13.38 27.99
C GLN A 600 -0.86 -12.97 29.22
N ILE A 601 -1.75 -13.83 29.73
CA ILE A 601 -2.52 -13.54 30.96
C ILE A 601 -1.57 -13.29 32.13
N LYS A 602 -0.56 -14.14 32.31
CA LYS A 602 0.43 -13.96 33.37
C LYS A 602 1.18 -12.63 33.26
N ASN A 603 1.58 -12.24 32.04
CA ASN A 603 2.24 -10.94 31.80
C ASN A 603 1.32 -9.76 32.17
N LEU A 604 0.03 -9.85 31.83
CA LEU A 604 -0.97 -8.85 32.22
C LEU A 604 -1.17 -8.78 33.74
N GLU A 605 -1.22 -9.93 34.42
CA GLU A 605 -1.29 -10.01 35.89
C GLU A 605 -0.06 -9.40 36.56
N ASP A 606 1.14 -9.67 36.04
CA ASP A 606 2.40 -9.11 36.54
C ASP A 606 2.44 -7.58 36.38
N MET A 607 2.02 -7.06 35.22
CA MET A 607 1.92 -5.61 34.98
C MET A 607 0.84 -4.95 35.86
N LEU A 608 -0.30 -5.59 36.03
CA LEU A 608 -1.36 -5.13 36.93
C LEU A 608 -0.89 -5.09 38.38
N GLY A 609 -0.21 -6.13 38.85
CA GLY A 609 0.41 -6.17 40.18
C GLY A 609 1.44 -5.06 40.37
N LYS A 610 2.28 -4.82 39.35
CA LYS A 610 3.25 -3.71 39.37
C LYS A 610 2.53 -2.36 39.48
N PHE A 611 1.49 -2.13 38.69
CA PHE A 611 0.70 -0.89 38.76
C PHE A 611 0.03 -0.69 40.12
N ARG A 612 -0.58 -1.74 40.69
CA ARG A 612 -1.17 -1.70 42.04
C ARG A 612 -0.16 -1.27 43.10
N ASN A 613 1.10 -1.69 42.96
CA ASN A 613 2.16 -1.38 43.91
C ASN A 613 2.79 0.01 43.69
N THR A 614 3.00 0.42 42.44
CA THR A 614 3.75 1.65 42.12
C THR A 614 2.87 2.86 41.83
N LYS A 615 1.60 2.63 41.43
CA LYS A 615 0.66 3.67 40.97
C LYS A 615 1.24 4.50 39.81
N ASP A 616 2.09 3.86 39.00
CA ASP A 616 2.78 4.43 37.85
C ASP A 616 1.91 4.32 36.59
N THR A 617 1.49 5.47 36.06
CA THR A 617 0.62 5.56 34.88
C THR A 617 1.27 5.02 33.61
N GLU A 618 2.61 4.99 33.51
CA GLU A 618 3.28 4.39 32.35
C GLU A 618 3.12 2.86 32.35
N VAL A 619 3.13 2.25 33.54
CA VAL A 619 2.82 0.82 33.68
C VAL A 619 1.36 0.56 33.30
N LEU A 620 0.44 1.44 33.69
CA LEU A 620 -0.97 1.33 33.30
C LEU A 620 -1.17 1.47 31.77
N HIS A 621 -0.48 2.43 31.16
CA HIS A 621 -0.54 2.64 29.71
C HIS A 621 -0.09 1.37 28.97
N LYS A 622 1.06 0.81 29.36
CA LYS A 622 1.56 -0.45 28.78
C LYS A 622 0.59 -1.62 29.01
N LEU A 623 0.02 -1.72 30.21
CA LEU A 623 -0.95 -2.76 30.56
C LEU A 623 -2.20 -2.71 29.67
N ILE A 624 -2.83 -1.55 29.55
CA ILE A 624 -4.04 -1.36 28.71
C ILE A 624 -3.73 -1.67 27.24
N ASN A 625 -2.63 -1.11 26.74
CA ASN A 625 -2.24 -1.29 25.35
C ASN A 625 -1.86 -2.75 25.02
N THR A 626 -1.16 -3.44 25.92
CA THR A 626 -0.85 -4.87 25.76
C THR A 626 -2.12 -5.72 25.81
N TYR A 627 -3.06 -5.43 26.72
CA TYR A 627 -4.34 -6.12 26.76
C TYR A 627 -5.11 -5.99 25.44
N GLU A 628 -5.27 -4.77 24.93
CA GLU A 628 -5.98 -4.53 23.66
C GLU A 628 -5.23 -5.13 22.46
N THR A 629 -3.90 -5.17 22.50
CA THR A 629 -3.07 -5.88 21.51
C THR A 629 -3.36 -7.39 21.53
N ASN A 630 -3.38 -8.02 22.71
CA ASN A 630 -3.72 -9.44 22.83
C ASN A 630 -5.15 -9.70 22.32
N MET A 631 -6.13 -8.90 22.76
CA MET A 631 -7.52 -9.01 22.33
C MET A 631 -7.69 -8.90 20.81
N ALA A 632 -7.00 -7.95 20.19
CA ALA A 632 -6.97 -7.80 18.75
C ALA A 632 -6.35 -9.02 18.06
N GLY A 633 -5.19 -9.50 18.51
CA GLY A 633 -4.52 -10.67 17.93
C GLY A 633 -5.34 -11.96 18.00
N TRP A 634 -6.18 -12.10 19.03
CA TRP A 634 -7.14 -13.20 19.16
C TRP A 634 -8.47 -12.94 18.44
N LEU A 635 -8.70 -11.73 17.95
CA LEU A 635 -9.98 -11.25 17.41
C LEU A 635 -11.13 -11.43 18.41
N LEU A 636 -10.85 -11.22 19.70
CA LEU A 636 -11.84 -11.24 20.78
C LEU A 636 -12.51 -9.86 20.97
N ASN A 637 -11.97 -8.83 20.33
CA ASN A 637 -12.48 -7.46 20.29
C ASN A 637 -13.47 -7.20 19.14
N ARG A 638 -14.11 -8.26 18.61
CA ARG A 638 -15.15 -8.14 17.57
C ARG A 638 -16.31 -7.27 18.04
N SER A 639 -16.85 -6.46 17.14
CA SER A 639 -18.05 -5.68 17.45
C SER A 639 -19.29 -6.59 17.55
N ASP A 640 -19.99 -6.56 18.69
CA ASP A 640 -21.22 -7.34 18.92
C ASP A 640 -22.41 -6.86 18.07
N GLU A 641 -22.27 -5.74 17.33
CA GLU A 641 -23.31 -5.20 16.45
C GLU A 641 -23.45 -5.96 15.12
N ILE A 642 -22.58 -6.93 14.86
CA ILE A 642 -22.59 -7.70 13.62
C ILE A 642 -23.48 -8.94 13.79
N GLN A 643 -24.68 -8.91 13.20
CA GLN A 643 -25.53 -10.11 13.08
C GLN A 643 -25.01 -11.12 12.03
N ASP A 644 -24.15 -10.70 11.09
CA ASP A 644 -23.67 -11.52 9.96
C ASP A 644 -22.28 -11.01 9.46
N ASP A 645 -21.18 -11.49 10.07
CA ASP A 645 -19.81 -11.12 9.68
C ASP A 645 -19.41 -11.87 8.40
N LYS A 646 -19.32 -11.13 7.29
CA LYS A 646 -18.93 -11.66 5.97
C LYS A 646 -17.49 -11.32 5.57
N SER A 647 -16.70 -10.83 6.52
CA SER A 647 -15.29 -10.55 6.28
C SER A 647 -14.50 -11.83 6.03
N HIS A 648 -13.31 -11.69 5.45
CA HIS A 648 -12.38 -12.80 5.27
C HIS A 648 -12.04 -13.48 6.61
N THR A 649 -11.99 -12.71 7.70
CA THR A 649 -11.59 -13.15 9.04
C THR A 649 -12.76 -13.65 9.90
N ALA A 650 -13.96 -13.76 9.34
CA ALA A 650 -15.14 -14.22 10.07
C ALA A 650 -14.98 -15.65 10.64
N ASN A 651 -14.20 -16.50 9.98
CA ASN A 651 -13.97 -17.90 10.39
C ASN A 651 -12.90 -18.06 11.48
N VAL A 652 -12.22 -16.99 11.90
CA VAL A 652 -11.28 -17.07 13.02
C VAL A 652 -12.07 -17.25 14.32
N ASP A 653 -11.91 -18.36 15.02
CA ASP A 653 -12.61 -18.60 16.29
C ASP A 653 -11.62 -18.92 17.41
N ASN A 654 -11.47 -17.96 18.32
CA ASN A 654 -10.66 -18.09 19.53
C ASN A 654 -11.51 -17.95 20.80
N THR A 655 -12.83 -18.16 20.71
CA THR A 655 -13.78 -17.98 21.83
C THR A 655 -13.44 -18.83 23.06
N ARG A 656 -12.69 -19.93 22.88
CA ARG A 656 -12.13 -20.75 23.96
C ARG A 656 -11.27 -19.99 24.97
N PHE A 657 -10.71 -18.84 24.60
CA PHE A 657 -9.88 -17.99 25.47
C PHE A 657 -10.63 -16.77 26.03
N LYS A 658 -11.90 -16.56 25.63
CA LYS A 658 -12.64 -15.33 25.91
C LYS A 658 -12.83 -15.07 27.41
N GLU A 659 -13.08 -16.12 28.19
CA GLU A 659 -13.37 -15.96 29.62
C GLU A 659 -12.14 -15.55 30.42
N ASP A 660 -10.96 -16.11 30.10
CA ASP A 660 -9.70 -15.79 30.77
C ASP A 660 -9.33 -14.30 30.55
N PHE A 661 -9.44 -13.82 29.31
CA PHE A 661 -9.25 -12.39 29.00
C PHE A 661 -10.30 -11.48 29.64
N LYS A 662 -11.55 -11.93 29.76
CA LYS A 662 -12.62 -11.15 30.41
C LYS A 662 -12.39 -11.03 31.92
N GLN A 663 -11.82 -12.06 32.55
CA GLN A 663 -11.46 -12.03 33.96
C GLN A 663 -10.39 -10.98 34.23
N ILE A 664 -9.29 -10.96 33.47
CA ILE A 664 -8.24 -9.95 33.64
C ILE A 664 -8.73 -8.54 33.27
N GLN A 665 -9.58 -8.41 32.25
CA GLN A 665 -10.24 -7.13 31.92
C GLN A 665 -10.94 -6.51 33.12
N SER A 666 -11.79 -7.31 33.78
CA SER A 666 -12.57 -6.87 34.94
C SER A 666 -11.65 -6.40 36.07
N GLN A 667 -10.54 -7.12 36.31
CA GLN A 667 -9.55 -6.75 37.32
C GLN A 667 -8.83 -5.44 36.98
N ILE A 668 -8.52 -5.19 35.70
CA ILE A 668 -7.90 -3.93 35.25
C ILE A 668 -8.88 -2.77 35.45
N GLU A 669 -10.13 -2.91 34.98
CA GLU A 669 -11.17 -1.87 35.11
C GLU A 669 -11.45 -1.53 36.58
N ASP A 670 -11.59 -2.55 37.44
CA ASP A 670 -11.78 -2.35 38.88
C ASP A 670 -10.58 -1.64 39.51
N THR A 671 -9.35 -2.00 39.12
CA THR A 671 -8.13 -1.35 39.63
C THR A 671 -8.05 0.12 39.20
N VAL A 672 -8.48 0.45 37.98
CA VAL A 672 -8.56 1.84 37.50
C VAL A 672 -9.64 2.61 38.27
N LYS A 673 -10.81 2.02 38.51
CA LYS A 673 -11.87 2.63 39.33
C LYS A 673 -11.40 2.85 40.78
N GLU A 674 -10.68 1.90 41.36
CA GLU A 674 -10.07 2.02 42.69
C GLU A 674 -9.01 3.13 42.72
N TYR A 675 -8.18 3.24 41.69
CA TYR A 675 -7.20 4.32 41.54
C TYR A 675 -7.86 5.71 41.58
N PHE A 676 -8.99 5.88 40.90
CA PHE A 676 -9.76 7.14 40.98
C PHE A 676 -10.35 7.37 42.38
N LYS A 677 -10.86 6.33 43.05
CA LYS A 677 -11.36 6.45 44.43
C LYS A 677 -10.28 6.84 45.43
N GLU A 678 -9.09 6.23 45.35
CA GLU A 678 -7.94 6.56 46.22
C GLU A 678 -7.47 8.01 46.03
N SER A 679 -7.70 8.60 44.85
CA SER A 679 -7.42 10.02 44.60
C SER A 679 -8.28 10.94 45.47
N LYS A 680 -9.51 10.53 45.83
CA LYS A 680 -10.40 11.26 46.75
C LYS A 680 -9.88 11.29 48.19
N GLU A 681 -8.98 10.37 48.54
CA GLU A 681 -8.37 10.28 49.88
C GLU A 681 -7.05 11.08 49.98
N ASN A 682 -6.77 11.98 49.03
CA ASN A 682 -5.52 12.77 48.90
C ASN A 682 -4.24 11.92 48.75
N LYS A 683 -4.35 10.68 48.25
CA LYS A 683 -3.20 9.78 48.05
C LYS A 683 -2.56 9.89 46.67
N ILE A 684 -3.24 10.52 45.71
CA ILE A 684 -2.83 10.62 44.31
C ILE A 684 -3.12 12.04 43.83
N SER A 685 -2.17 12.68 43.13
CA SER A 685 -2.30 14.05 42.62
C SER A 685 -3.20 14.12 41.39
N ASP A 686 -3.98 15.20 41.24
CA ASP A 686 -4.93 15.47 40.16
C ASP A 686 -4.33 15.26 38.75
N ASN A 687 -3.05 15.64 38.56
CA ASN A 687 -2.30 15.46 37.32
C ASN A 687 -2.32 14.02 36.80
N LYS A 688 -2.31 13.05 37.72
CA LYS A 688 -2.31 11.63 37.38
C LYS A 688 -3.68 11.16 36.88
N ILE A 689 -4.78 11.79 37.30
CA ILE A 689 -6.12 11.51 36.74
C ILE A 689 -6.16 11.95 35.27
N SER A 690 -5.64 13.14 34.96
CA SER A 690 -5.55 13.62 33.58
C SER A 690 -4.64 12.75 32.70
N GLU A 691 -3.58 12.18 33.27
CA GLU A 691 -2.74 11.20 32.57
C GLU A 691 -3.52 9.91 32.25
N VAL A 692 -4.29 9.36 33.20
CA VAL A 692 -5.14 8.18 32.93
C VAL A 692 -6.22 8.48 31.89
N ILE A 693 -6.86 9.66 31.93
CA ILE A 693 -7.80 10.10 30.88
C ILE A 693 -7.11 10.12 29.52
N SER A 694 -5.89 10.67 29.45
CA SER A 694 -5.13 10.71 28.19
C SER A 694 -4.82 9.31 27.66
N ILE A 695 -4.43 8.38 28.53
CA ILE A 695 -4.18 6.96 28.17
C ILE A 695 -5.44 6.32 27.58
N LEU A 696 -6.60 6.53 28.22
CA LEU A 696 -7.87 5.99 27.75
C LEU A 696 -8.30 6.58 26.39
N LEU A 697 -8.04 7.88 26.18
CA LEU A 697 -8.31 8.54 24.91
C LEU A 697 -7.32 8.10 23.80
N ASP A 698 -6.03 7.97 24.12
CA ASP A 698 -4.99 7.48 23.21
C ASP A 698 -5.38 6.07 22.70
N GLU A 699 -5.90 5.18 23.57
CA GLU A 699 -6.36 3.84 23.17
C GLU A 699 -7.62 3.88 22.28
N ILE A 700 -8.57 4.79 22.54
CA ILE A 700 -9.74 5.00 21.65
C ILE A 700 -9.29 5.41 20.24
N GLU A 701 -8.30 6.30 20.14
CA GLU A 701 -7.79 6.79 18.85
C GLU A 701 -7.19 5.67 18.00
N LEU A 702 -6.57 4.65 18.60
CA LEU A 702 -6.05 3.48 17.87
C LEU A 702 -7.15 2.65 17.18
N TYR A 703 -8.41 2.80 17.62
CA TYR A 703 -9.57 2.15 16.99
C TYR A 703 -10.23 3.01 15.89
N GLU A 704 -9.72 4.21 15.58
CA GLU A 704 -10.27 5.05 14.52
C GLU A 704 -10.23 4.31 13.15
N GLY A 705 -11.40 4.16 12.52
CA GLY A 705 -11.54 3.42 11.25
C GLY A 705 -11.60 1.89 11.38
N CYS A 706 -11.53 1.33 12.59
CA CYS A 706 -11.64 -0.11 12.82
C CYS A 706 -13.07 -0.67 12.66
N GLU A 707 -14.07 0.20 12.64
CA GLU A 707 -15.49 -0.13 12.41
C GLU A 707 -15.83 -0.41 10.93
N GLU A 708 -14.84 -0.38 10.03
CA GLU A 708 -14.98 -0.79 8.64
C GLU A 708 -15.04 -2.32 8.51
N THR A 709 -15.84 -2.86 7.57
CA THR A 709 -16.07 -4.31 7.39
C THR A 709 -15.18 -4.99 6.34
N LYS A 710 -14.40 -4.24 5.55
CA LYS A 710 -13.70 -4.80 4.38
C LYS A 710 -12.18 -4.61 4.47
N PRO A 711 -11.38 -5.64 4.12
CA PRO A 711 -11.77 -7.05 3.92
C PRO A 711 -11.87 -7.86 5.23
N ILE A 712 -11.59 -7.25 6.38
CA ILE A 712 -11.52 -7.90 7.71
C ILE A 712 -12.62 -7.44 8.67
N SER A 713 -12.84 -8.22 9.73
CA SER A 713 -13.88 -8.02 10.75
C SER A 713 -13.80 -6.64 11.39
N LYS A 714 -14.96 -6.06 11.78
CA LYS A 714 -14.97 -4.85 12.59
C LYS A 714 -14.49 -5.16 14.01
N THR A 715 -13.66 -4.28 14.53
CA THR A 715 -13.20 -4.36 15.92
C THR A 715 -13.49 -3.05 16.65
N ARG A 716 -13.60 -3.14 17.97
CA ARG A 716 -13.82 -2.00 18.87
C ARG A 716 -13.05 -2.21 20.16
N VAL A 717 -12.78 -1.13 20.87
CA VAL A 717 -12.12 -1.19 22.19
C VAL A 717 -12.86 -2.17 23.09
N SER A 718 -12.10 -3.03 23.77
CA SER A 718 -12.64 -4.13 24.57
C SER A 718 -13.07 -3.62 25.96
N PHE A 719 -12.33 -2.67 26.52
CA PHE A 719 -12.65 -2.00 27.78
C PHE A 719 -13.94 -1.17 27.72
N ASN A 720 -14.63 -1.04 28.86
CA ASN A 720 -15.70 -0.06 29.02
C ASN A 720 -15.14 1.36 29.26
N VAL A 721 -14.45 1.90 28.25
CA VAL A 721 -13.74 3.18 28.36
C VAL A 721 -14.69 4.33 28.70
N GLN A 722 -15.93 4.32 28.21
CA GLN A 722 -16.92 5.35 28.55
C GLN A 722 -17.22 5.38 30.05
N GLU A 723 -17.41 4.22 30.68
CA GLU A 723 -17.63 4.14 32.13
C GLU A 723 -16.40 4.61 32.91
N LEU A 724 -15.20 4.23 32.47
CA LEU A 724 -13.95 4.67 33.12
C LEU A 724 -13.76 6.19 33.03
N LEU A 725 -14.03 6.80 31.87
CA LEU A 725 -13.96 8.26 31.71
C LEU A 725 -15.06 8.98 32.50
N GLN A 726 -16.25 8.39 32.63
CA GLN A 726 -17.31 8.93 33.50
C GLN A 726 -16.89 8.92 34.97
N GLU A 727 -16.28 7.83 35.45
CA GLU A 727 -15.78 7.75 36.83
C GLU A 727 -14.61 8.72 37.05
N ALA A 728 -13.75 8.93 36.06
CA ALA A 728 -12.71 9.95 36.10
C ALA A 728 -13.30 11.36 36.22
N ASN A 729 -14.28 11.70 35.38
CA ASN A 729 -14.99 13.00 35.42
C ASN A 729 -15.70 13.24 36.76
N LYS A 730 -16.35 12.22 37.30
CA LYS A 730 -16.99 12.28 38.62
C LYS A 730 -15.96 12.48 39.72
N THR A 731 -14.81 11.81 39.64
CA THR A 731 -13.73 11.98 40.61
C THR A 731 -13.17 13.39 40.56
N LEU A 732 -12.98 13.96 39.37
CA LEU A 732 -12.58 15.36 39.19
C LEU A 732 -13.60 16.34 39.79
N ASP A 733 -14.90 16.09 39.67
CA ASP A 733 -15.93 16.90 40.37
C ASP A 733 -15.79 16.83 41.88
N ASP A 734 -15.66 15.62 42.42
CA ASP A 734 -15.63 15.39 43.87
C ASP A 734 -14.43 16.11 44.53
N ILE A 735 -13.33 16.30 43.80
CA ILE A 735 -12.13 17.04 44.26
C ILE A 735 -12.11 18.52 43.81
N GLY A 736 -13.17 19.01 43.16
CA GLY A 736 -13.30 20.41 42.74
C GLY A 736 -12.41 20.81 41.55
N LYS A 737 -12.15 19.88 40.62
CA LYS A 737 -11.33 20.05 39.40
C LYS A 737 -12.13 19.84 38.10
N SER A 738 -13.38 20.31 38.07
CA SER A 738 -14.29 20.13 36.93
C SER A 738 -13.75 20.68 35.62
N GLU A 739 -12.82 21.64 35.66
CA GLU A 739 -12.12 22.20 34.49
C GLU A 739 -11.31 21.15 33.71
N LEU A 740 -10.76 20.14 34.41
CA LEU A 740 -9.92 19.09 33.83
C LEU A 740 -10.71 17.94 33.20
N LYS A 741 -12.03 18.00 33.20
CA LYS A 741 -12.88 16.93 32.64
C LYS A 741 -12.67 16.73 31.15
N VAL A 742 -12.89 15.50 30.70
CA VAL A 742 -13.09 15.20 29.29
C VAL A 742 -14.54 15.46 28.89
N ASP A 743 -14.74 16.04 27.71
CA ASP A 743 -16.07 16.17 27.13
C ASP A 743 -16.45 14.87 26.40
N LEU A 744 -17.35 14.11 27.02
CA LEU A 744 -17.81 12.82 26.51
C LEU A 744 -18.80 12.97 25.35
N ASP A 745 -19.57 14.05 25.33
CA ASP A 745 -20.59 14.30 24.29
C ASP A 745 -19.92 14.77 22.99
N ALA A 746 -18.86 15.57 23.11
CA ALA A 746 -18.07 16.05 21.97
C ALA A 746 -17.11 15.01 21.37
N LYS A 747 -16.98 13.81 21.98
CA LYS A 747 -16.00 12.78 21.62
C LYS A 747 -14.58 13.36 21.50
N MET A 748 -14.17 14.09 22.53
CA MET A 748 -12.89 14.78 22.58
C MET A 748 -11.71 13.83 22.36
N THR A 749 -10.80 14.19 21.46
CA THR A 749 -9.57 13.41 21.21
C THR A 749 -8.53 13.66 22.31
N SER A 750 -7.58 12.75 22.50
CA SER A 750 -6.44 12.90 23.38
C SER A 750 -5.63 14.17 23.06
N LYS A 751 -5.42 14.47 21.77
CA LYS A 751 -4.75 15.71 21.37
C LYS A 751 -5.52 16.96 21.78
N GLN A 752 -6.84 16.97 21.59
CA GLN A 752 -7.70 18.07 22.03
C GLN A 752 -7.69 18.23 23.55
N TYR A 753 -7.74 17.11 24.26
CA TYR A 753 -7.67 17.07 25.71
C TYR A 753 -6.32 17.61 26.22
N LYS A 754 -5.19 17.10 25.70
CA LYS A 754 -3.84 17.60 26.02
C LYS A 754 -3.71 19.11 25.75
N LYS A 755 -4.25 19.61 24.63
CA LYS A 755 -4.27 21.05 24.31
C LYS A 755 -5.12 21.85 25.30
N LYS A 756 -6.32 21.39 25.63
CA LYS A 756 -7.19 21.99 26.64
C LYS A 756 -6.47 22.11 27.98
N ILE A 757 -5.81 21.05 28.43
CA ILE A 757 -5.04 21.04 29.67
C ILE A 757 -3.89 22.05 29.60
N GLN A 758 -3.14 22.11 28.49
CA GLN A 758 -2.05 23.08 28.30
C GLN A 758 -2.52 24.54 28.29
N GLU A 759 -3.66 24.85 27.63
CA GLU A 759 -4.24 26.18 27.59
C GLU A 759 -4.71 26.61 28.98
N PHE A 760 -5.44 25.74 29.66
CA PHE A 760 -5.89 25.95 31.03
C PHE A 760 -4.71 26.29 31.95
N VAL A 761 -3.67 25.46 31.92
CA VAL A 761 -2.39 25.63 32.62
C VAL A 761 -1.72 26.98 32.31
N LYS A 762 -1.72 27.41 31.04
CA LYS A 762 -1.10 28.67 30.60
C LYS A 762 -1.86 29.88 31.14
N ASN A 763 -3.19 29.85 31.11
CA ASN A 763 -4.05 30.93 31.61
C ASN A 763 -3.89 31.08 33.14
N ALA A 764 -3.82 29.95 33.84
CA ALA A 764 -3.42 29.85 35.23
C ALA A 764 -2.09 30.57 35.51
N LEU A 765 -1.01 30.21 34.82
CA LEU A 765 0.31 30.81 35.02
C LEU A 765 0.38 32.32 34.73
N ASN A 766 -0.43 32.80 33.79
CA ASN A 766 -0.50 34.20 33.40
C ASN A 766 -1.39 35.05 34.33
N GLY A 767 -2.04 34.45 35.33
CA GLY A 767 -2.88 35.15 36.30
C GLY A 767 -4.22 35.62 35.77
N GLU A 768 -4.67 35.09 34.62
CA GLU A 768 -6.02 35.34 34.09
C GLU A 768 -7.10 34.61 34.90
N GLU A 769 -6.71 33.61 35.69
CA GLU A 769 -7.54 32.93 36.69
C GLU A 769 -6.93 33.06 38.10
N LEU A 770 -7.78 33.31 39.11
CA LEU A 770 -7.38 33.37 40.52
C LEU A 770 -7.04 31.95 41.02
N ILE A 771 -5.76 31.57 40.98
CA ILE A 771 -5.28 30.27 41.44
C ILE A 771 -4.24 30.37 42.56
N THR A 772 -4.20 29.37 43.43
CA THR A 772 -3.30 29.31 44.60
C THR A 772 -1.86 29.01 44.20
N THR A 773 -0.87 29.38 45.04
CA THR A 773 0.56 29.07 44.81
C THR A 773 0.86 27.58 44.76
N GLU A 774 0.09 26.77 45.49
CA GLU A 774 0.13 25.31 45.45
C GLU A 774 -0.30 24.80 44.07
N TYR A 775 -1.41 25.34 43.55
CA TYR A 775 -1.88 25.04 42.20
C TYR A 775 -0.86 25.42 41.14
N LYS A 776 -0.18 26.56 41.28
CA LYS A 776 0.90 26.98 40.37
C LYS A 776 2.04 25.95 40.30
N ASN A 777 2.47 25.41 41.45
CA ASN A 777 3.55 24.43 41.53
C ASN A 777 3.13 23.05 40.98
N ASP A 778 1.90 22.61 41.25
CA ASP A 778 1.36 21.37 40.69
C ASP A 778 1.13 21.49 39.18
N THR A 779 0.76 22.67 38.71
CA THR A 779 0.58 23.03 37.29
C THR A 779 1.91 23.09 36.54
N GLU A 780 2.99 23.62 37.14
CA GLU A 780 4.34 23.54 36.56
C GLU A 780 4.84 22.08 36.46
N LYS A 781 4.46 21.22 37.42
CA LYS A 781 4.66 19.78 37.29
C LYS A 781 3.84 19.17 36.15
N ILE A 782 2.57 19.55 35.95
CA ILE A 782 1.78 19.12 34.77
C ILE A 782 2.52 19.48 33.48
N ILE A 783 3.04 20.70 33.36
CA ILE A 783 3.77 21.15 32.17
C ILE A 783 5.01 20.30 31.94
N ASN A 784 5.81 20.10 32.98
CA ASN A 784 7.04 19.33 32.85
C ASN A 784 6.72 17.87 32.54
N THR A 785 5.72 17.26 33.17
CA THR A 785 5.29 15.90 32.86
C THR A 785 4.65 15.78 31.48
N LEU A 786 3.80 16.70 31.03
CA LEU A 786 3.21 16.67 29.69
C LEU A 786 4.20 17.03 28.58
N LYS A 787 5.19 17.91 28.85
CA LYS A 787 6.29 18.20 27.93
C LYS A 787 7.33 17.08 27.90
N GLU A 788 7.59 16.45 29.04
CA GLU A 788 8.39 15.24 29.12
C GLU A 788 7.65 14.07 28.48
N LYS A 789 6.30 13.97 28.55
CA LYS A 789 5.43 12.96 27.91
C LYS A 789 5.17 13.17 26.42
N SER A 790 5.08 14.40 25.93
CA SER A 790 5.22 14.68 24.50
C SER A 790 6.63 14.34 24.01
N LYS A 791 7.62 14.38 24.90
CA LYS A 791 8.96 13.81 24.69
C LYS A 791 9.09 12.32 25.08
N PHE A 792 8.09 11.70 25.71
CA PHE A 792 8.12 10.31 26.22
C PHE A 792 7.34 9.33 25.35
N GLN A 793 6.47 9.84 24.47
CA GLN A 793 6.27 9.21 23.15
C GLN A 793 7.61 9.16 22.37
N GLU A 794 8.62 9.97 22.73
CA GLU A 794 10.00 9.94 22.23
C GLU A 794 11.02 9.24 23.18
N THR A 795 10.60 8.64 24.32
CA THR A 795 11.48 7.94 25.28
C THR A 795 11.06 6.51 25.66
N GLN A 796 10.44 5.74 24.75
CA GLN A 796 10.64 4.26 24.74
C GLN A 796 12.08 3.88 24.27
N LYS A 797 13.04 4.72 24.67
CA LYS A 797 14.50 4.62 24.55
C LYS A 797 15.01 3.87 25.79
N ASN A 798 14.92 2.55 25.77
CA ASN A 798 15.89 1.58 26.31
C ASN A 798 15.30 0.17 26.29
#